data_AF-A0A349PAT9-F1
#
_entry.id   AF-A0A349PAT9-F1
#
_cell.length_a   1.000
_cell.length_b   1.000
_cell.length_c   1.000
_cell.angle_alpha   90.00
_cell.angle_beta   90.00
_cell.angle_gamma   90.00
#
_symmetry.space_group_name_H-M   'P 1'
#
loop_
_entity.id
_entity.type
_entity.pdbx_description
1 polymer ?
#
loop_
_entity_poly.entity_id
_entity_poly.type
_entity_poly.pdbx_seq_one_letter_code
_entity_poly.pdbx_strand_id
1 'polypeptide(L)'
;MGRPRRRRGQGLQRRLHYKDRRRGYKPEQARSGGEVGGVMKNILTLIPLVLLCGGAFAAEQPTALFLLDAQPNIRLYSMGGVLSSLGQTDAAYNPWELGYTVNPSVSLAHWPGAVLESNYNFVSALVPYRKLGTFSLSYMNYGTGSETVEELDGTTRSIKLEDDKLVSLGYGRSLTDNIFAGLSFKKLTSTLAEDYKSGTLLADFGVVYRGLDDKNSIGVAVVNYGGGLKYSQTREPVPTEYKVGYTRKTRPWANQKIIWGLGYARSQAGKSYALGAEYFPGLPFVSVRAGLNRNGEDTRFMAGLGVNYDALNLDFGYDLTSSKMEANQTPLRFALTWSFGAGDAYSLGGKYMAAGMKTKAVALWDDIKPREPMYAQAQAAIHQYANPPRLFAAATLEDAGGDGILSPGESGNIVVTIANNGRGAALMPRATAEAADQAAAARNVDIGVYDGASQEIGAGQSYSFKIPVRAHEESEQTSLAFDLAIKEARNFNQERTVFMLPLKGFSPPQLALARYTFREDNSGNSSGNGNGIIEKGEIAELTGYVVNAGLTDARGVKFEAVAGDSKLEIFGQPAWEIGALKPGENRKVILAFKVAADYAGPAQLPLTFRISESRQRFSREQPAQLALGGFYKDPMEPVFKDFDTAAALAVAPALAGPISNTRAAEVIKLIADEPPALDFDKTILPDGDANGDGIYEPGETLRIKVGVRNTGGKTARGVTITLEGDHTIRTLIEDRQVGDIAPGSYLPIILEALVPETIPRKEVSFNIKVTESGGFSARKEEEARVAFQPNEIKVVKQLAGLDPVPNVNIGRRERSGAIVVGIGAYAENVGPLKYAAKDAELAARYINGVLGIPESAIKIILDEKATKSRIEATVESMAEKGLDFIALYYSGHGIPDPENQRTGDPYIVPFDADLELGGRTLIRLNEIVSTLERRTKDVLVLLDACFSGNVESAPKMYAMAQKGLGIAPRFAQEKAVVMTASSATQPSLEFEKAGHGYFSYYFMLGLKGGADKDGDGAVTDTELCEYVKSAMAGDESLNGRQTPQCSNQTGAVLGRYRQ
;
A
#
# COMPACT_ATOMS: atom_id res chain seq x y z
N MET A 1 41.06 7.00 -77.02
CA MET A 1 40.87 8.42 -76.63
C MET A 1 39.43 8.79 -76.97
N GLY A 2 38.57 9.41 -76.17
CA GLY A 2 38.70 10.01 -74.86
C GLY A 2 37.60 11.08 -74.70
N ARG A 3 36.72 10.92 -73.69
CA ARG A 3 35.81 11.95 -73.09
C ARG A 3 34.74 12.62 -73.99
N PRO A 4 33.75 13.36 -73.44
CA PRO A 4 33.41 13.63 -72.02
C PRO A 4 31.92 13.39 -71.59
N ARG A 5 31.74 13.38 -70.25
CA ARG A 5 30.51 13.40 -69.40
C ARG A 5 29.77 14.75 -69.48
N ARG A 6 28.51 15.00 -69.05
CA ARG A 6 27.39 14.32 -68.33
C ARG A 6 26.17 15.27 -68.51
N ARG A 7 24.92 14.77 -68.65
CA ARG A 7 23.73 15.22 -67.86
C ARG A 7 22.40 14.55 -68.29
N ARG A 8 21.58 14.33 -67.25
CA ARG A 8 20.10 14.18 -67.14
C ARG A 8 19.41 12.92 -67.69
N GLY A 9 18.99 12.07 -66.74
CA GLY A 9 17.58 11.88 -66.36
C GLY A 9 16.65 11.19 -67.35
N GLN A 10 16.30 9.93 -67.08
CA GLN A 10 15.10 9.29 -67.59
C GLN A 10 14.49 8.39 -66.51
N GLY A 11 13.20 8.59 -66.27
CA GLY A 11 12.31 7.53 -65.83
C GLY A 11 11.32 7.25 -66.97
N LEU A 12 11.01 5.98 -67.22
CA LEU A 12 9.68 5.47 -67.57
C LEU A 12 9.71 3.93 -67.62
N GLN A 13 8.76 3.31 -66.90
CA GLN A 13 7.88 2.19 -67.30
C GLN A 13 8.43 1.12 -68.28
N ARG A 14 8.31 -0.21 -68.05
CA ARG A 14 7.08 -0.95 -67.70
C ARG A 14 7.37 -2.45 -67.48
N ARG A 15 6.50 -3.05 -66.65
CA ARG A 15 6.08 -4.48 -66.56
C ARG A 15 7.12 -5.51 -66.11
N LEU A 16 6.86 -6.08 -64.94
CA LEU A 16 6.80 -7.54 -64.76
C LEU A 16 5.74 -7.88 -63.70
N HIS A 17 5.10 -9.02 -63.91
CA HIS A 17 3.94 -9.54 -63.22
C HIS A 17 4.11 -9.61 -61.69
N TYR A 18 3.07 -9.22 -60.94
CA TYR A 18 2.88 -9.77 -59.60
C TYR A 18 1.45 -10.28 -59.45
N LYS A 19 1.37 -11.59 -59.22
CA LYS A 19 0.14 -12.37 -59.08
C LYS A 19 -0.69 -11.84 -57.91
N ASP A 20 -1.98 -11.75 -58.21
CA ASP A 20 -3.08 -11.59 -57.30
C ASP A 20 -2.97 -12.59 -56.12
N ARG A 21 -2.67 -12.09 -54.92
CA ARG A 21 -2.99 -12.75 -53.65
C ARG A 21 -3.82 -11.77 -52.83
N ARG A 22 -5.10 -11.65 -53.20
CA ARG A 22 -6.16 -11.28 -52.26
C ARG A 22 -6.20 -12.32 -51.13
N ARG A 23 -5.39 -12.14 -50.09
CA ARG A 23 -5.82 -12.53 -48.75
C ARG A 23 -6.58 -11.34 -48.21
N GLY A 24 -7.89 -11.34 -48.50
CA GLY A 24 -8.81 -10.44 -47.85
C GLY A 24 -8.63 -10.56 -46.35
N TYR A 25 -8.32 -9.45 -45.71
CA TYR A 25 -8.63 -9.26 -44.31
C TYR A 25 -10.16 -9.28 -44.24
N LYS A 26 -10.74 -10.48 -44.16
CA LYS A 26 -12.00 -10.61 -43.45
C LYS A 26 -11.60 -10.26 -42.02
N PRO A 27 -12.05 -9.13 -41.44
CA PRO A 27 -12.07 -9.09 -39.99
C PRO A 27 -12.80 -10.36 -39.62
N GLU A 28 -12.23 -11.18 -38.73
CA GLU A 28 -13.02 -12.19 -38.06
C GLU A 28 -14.31 -11.48 -37.71
N GLN A 29 -15.42 -11.96 -38.31
CA GLN A 29 -16.72 -11.52 -37.91
C GLN A 29 -16.68 -11.67 -36.40
N ALA A 30 -16.61 -10.52 -35.72
CA ALA A 30 -16.79 -10.49 -34.30
C ALA A 30 -18.01 -11.39 -34.10
N ARG A 31 -17.86 -12.42 -33.29
CA ARG A 31 -19.01 -13.15 -32.73
C ARG A 31 -19.85 -12.23 -31.84
N SER A 32 -19.91 -10.93 -32.14
CA SER A 32 -20.74 -9.89 -31.56
C SER A 32 -22.21 -10.15 -31.86
N GLY A 33 -22.57 -10.96 -32.87
CA GLY A 33 -23.94 -11.44 -33.03
C GLY A 33 -24.43 -12.27 -31.83
N GLY A 34 -23.54 -13.00 -31.17
CA GLY A 34 -23.87 -13.83 -29.99
C GLY A 34 -23.85 -13.06 -28.67
N GLU A 35 -22.84 -12.21 -28.45
CA GLU A 35 -22.72 -11.42 -27.21
C GLU A 35 -23.69 -10.24 -27.14
N VAL A 36 -23.97 -9.55 -28.27
CA VAL A 36 -25.03 -8.52 -28.31
C VAL A 36 -26.39 -9.16 -28.04
N GLY A 37 -26.61 -10.40 -28.48
CA GLY A 37 -27.80 -11.20 -28.14
C GLY A 37 -27.90 -11.49 -26.64
N GLY A 38 -26.81 -11.88 -25.99
CA GLY A 38 -26.78 -12.17 -24.54
C GLY A 38 -27.01 -10.95 -23.64
N VAL A 39 -26.36 -9.82 -23.93
CA VAL A 39 -26.53 -8.57 -23.18
C VAL A 39 -27.93 -7.98 -23.41
N MET A 40 -28.43 -8.02 -24.64
CA MET A 40 -29.81 -7.63 -24.95
C MET A 40 -30.81 -8.51 -24.20
N LYS A 41 -30.55 -9.83 -24.10
CA LYS A 41 -31.39 -10.77 -23.34
C LYS A 41 -31.42 -10.42 -21.85
N ASN A 42 -30.28 -10.04 -21.25
CA ASN A 42 -30.19 -9.65 -19.84
C ASN A 42 -30.89 -8.31 -19.54
N ILE A 43 -30.83 -7.34 -20.45
CA ILE A 43 -31.58 -6.07 -20.32
C ILE A 43 -33.07 -6.33 -20.54
N LEU A 44 -33.43 -7.16 -21.52
CA LEU A 44 -34.81 -7.58 -21.76
C LEU A 44 -35.39 -8.37 -20.56
N THR A 45 -34.58 -9.07 -19.77
CA THR A 45 -35.02 -9.71 -18.50
C THR A 45 -35.15 -8.72 -17.33
N LEU A 46 -34.43 -7.59 -17.34
CA LEU A 46 -34.57 -6.55 -16.32
C LEU A 46 -35.86 -5.73 -16.50
N ILE A 47 -36.30 -5.53 -17.74
CA ILE A 47 -37.55 -4.80 -18.05
C ILE A 47 -38.77 -5.38 -17.29
N PRO A 48 -39.10 -6.69 -17.38
CA PRO A 48 -40.22 -7.25 -16.62
C PRO A 48 -39.97 -7.20 -15.11
N LEU A 49 -38.73 -7.39 -14.63
CA LEU A 49 -38.42 -7.33 -13.19
C LEU A 49 -38.70 -5.94 -12.59
N VAL A 50 -38.26 -4.87 -13.26
CA VAL A 50 -38.52 -3.48 -12.84
C VAL A 50 -40.02 -3.14 -12.92
N LEU A 51 -40.73 -3.69 -13.91
CA LEU A 51 -42.18 -3.49 -14.07
C LEU A 51 -43.03 -4.31 -13.10
N LEU A 52 -42.50 -5.43 -12.58
CA LEU A 52 -43.14 -6.32 -11.59
C LEU A 52 -42.90 -5.85 -10.14
N CYS A 53 -41.81 -5.14 -9.85
CA CYS A 53 -41.51 -4.56 -8.53
C CYS A 53 -42.43 -3.38 -8.13
N GLY A 54 -43.38 -2.98 -8.98
CA GLY A 54 -44.40 -1.99 -8.61
C GLY A 54 -45.39 -2.59 -7.62
N GLY A 55 -45.16 -2.38 -6.32
CA GLY A 55 -46.09 -2.74 -5.26
C GLY A 55 -47.49 -2.16 -5.48
N ALA A 56 -48.50 -2.75 -4.84
CA ALA A 56 -49.85 -2.22 -4.82
C ALA A 56 -49.86 -0.89 -4.05
N PHE A 57 -49.90 0.23 -4.79
CA PHE A 57 -50.03 1.55 -4.19
C PHE A 57 -51.50 1.82 -3.88
N ALA A 58 -51.78 2.33 -2.68
CA ALA A 58 -53.09 2.88 -2.34
C ALA A 58 -53.38 4.10 -3.23
N ALA A 59 -54.60 4.17 -3.75
CA ALA A 59 -55.04 5.15 -4.71
C ALA A 59 -55.37 6.50 -4.04
N GLU A 60 -54.34 7.29 -3.73
CA GLU A 60 -54.51 8.74 -3.58
C GLU A 60 -53.73 9.42 -4.69
N GLN A 61 -54.44 10.11 -5.58
CA GLN A 61 -53.78 10.91 -6.62
C GLN A 61 -53.16 12.14 -5.94
N PRO A 62 -51.84 12.38 -6.11
CA PRO A 62 -51.22 13.57 -5.56
C PRO A 62 -51.83 14.81 -6.19
N THR A 63 -52.30 15.73 -5.35
CA THR A 63 -53.19 16.83 -5.75
C THR A 63 -52.47 17.94 -6.53
N ALA A 64 -51.16 18.11 -6.37
CA ALA A 64 -50.33 18.97 -7.22
C ALA A 64 -48.83 18.78 -6.93
N LEU A 65 -48.09 18.09 -7.80
CA LEU A 65 -46.61 18.14 -7.82
C LEU A 65 -46.12 18.58 -9.21
N PHE A 66 -46.49 19.80 -9.57
CA PHE A 66 -46.16 20.48 -10.84
C PHE A 66 -44.69 20.35 -11.24
N LEU A 67 -43.77 20.43 -10.27
CA LEU A 67 -42.33 20.40 -10.48
C LEU A 67 -41.77 19.00 -10.81
N LEU A 68 -42.40 17.92 -10.36
CA LEU A 68 -41.93 16.56 -10.64
C LEU A 68 -42.43 16.00 -11.98
N ASP A 69 -43.58 16.49 -12.45
CA ASP A 69 -44.13 16.16 -13.78
C ASP A 69 -43.53 17.03 -14.89
N ALA A 70 -42.73 18.03 -14.54
CA ALA A 70 -42.05 18.90 -15.48
C ALA A 70 -40.91 18.18 -16.23
N GLN A 71 -40.91 18.37 -17.56
CA GLN A 71 -39.80 17.99 -18.44
C GLN A 71 -39.02 19.25 -18.85
N PRO A 72 -37.90 19.58 -18.18
CA PRO A 72 -37.09 20.77 -18.48
C PRO A 72 -36.27 20.61 -19.77
N ASN A 73 -36.03 19.38 -20.21
CA ASN A 73 -35.34 19.13 -21.46
C ASN A 73 -36.32 19.31 -22.63
N ILE A 74 -36.28 20.49 -23.26
CA ILE A 74 -37.22 20.85 -24.32
C ILE A 74 -37.07 19.98 -25.57
N ARG A 75 -35.86 19.49 -25.86
CA ARG A 75 -35.64 18.51 -26.93
C ARG A 75 -36.39 17.21 -26.66
N LEU A 76 -36.26 16.63 -25.47
CA LEU A 76 -36.97 15.41 -25.09
C LEU A 76 -38.49 15.65 -24.95
N TYR A 77 -38.89 16.80 -24.41
CA TYR A 77 -40.29 17.22 -24.36
C TYR A 77 -40.92 17.20 -25.75
N SER A 78 -40.32 17.86 -26.75
CA SER A 78 -40.83 17.87 -28.14
C SER A 78 -40.82 16.49 -28.82
N MET A 79 -40.17 15.49 -28.23
CA MET A 79 -40.23 14.09 -28.66
C MET A 79 -41.25 13.26 -27.86
N GLY A 80 -42.16 13.89 -27.12
CA GLY A 80 -43.17 13.20 -26.29
C GLY A 80 -42.65 12.77 -24.92
N GLY A 81 -41.44 13.18 -24.52
CA GLY A 81 -40.85 12.82 -23.24
C GLY A 81 -40.20 11.42 -23.22
N VAL A 82 -39.69 10.94 -24.35
CA VAL A 82 -39.01 9.63 -24.45
C VAL A 82 -37.80 9.59 -23.49
N LEU A 83 -37.72 8.53 -22.69
CA LEU A 83 -36.72 8.36 -21.62
C LEU A 83 -35.28 8.27 -22.13
N SER A 84 -35.05 7.44 -23.16
CA SER A 84 -33.70 7.21 -23.68
C SER A 84 -33.38 8.26 -24.73
N SER A 85 -32.24 8.93 -24.61
CA SER A 85 -31.73 9.81 -25.65
C SER A 85 -30.45 9.27 -26.31
N LEU A 86 -30.03 9.91 -27.41
CA LEU A 86 -28.69 9.75 -27.98
C LEU A 86 -27.83 11.03 -27.82
N GLY A 87 -28.36 12.08 -27.17
CA GLY A 87 -27.65 13.34 -26.95
C GLY A 87 -26.85 13.33 -25.66
N GLN A 88 -25.76 14.09 -25.60
CA GLN A 88 -24.94 14.22 -24.38
C GLN A 88 -25.51 15.24 -23.40
N THR A 89 -26.26 16.22 -23.91
CA THR A 89 -26.84 17.34 -23.16
C THR A 89 -28.09 16.95 -22.37
N ASP A 90 -28.65 15.79 -22.67
CA ASP A 90 -29.86 15.29 -22.03
C ASP A 90 -29.60 14.73 -20.61
N ALA A 91 -28.33 14.52 -20.28
CA ALA A 91 -27.86 13.90 -19.05
C ALA A 91 -28.05 14.72 -17.78
N ALA A 92 -28.35 16.02 -17.90
CA ALA A 92 -28.61 16.87 -16.74
C ALA A 92 -29.85 16.42 -15.96
N TYR A 93 -30.82 15.85 -16.67
CA TYR A 93 -32.10 15.39 -16.14
C TYR A 93 -32.16 13.86 -16.01
N ASN A 94 -31.48 13.15 -16.92
CA ASN A 94 -31.38 11.69 -16.92
C ASN A 94 -29.98 11.26 -16.43
N PRO A 95 -29.76 11.03 -15.12
CA PRO A 95 -28.42 10.83 -14.58
C PRO A 95 -27.69 9.60 -15.14
N TRP A 96 -28.40 8.59 -15.64
CA TRP A 96 -27.79 7.43 -16.31
C TRP A 96 -27.11 7.76 -17.65
N GLU A 97 -27.48 8.88 -18.27
CA GLU A 97 -26.84 9.36 -19.49
C GLU A 97 -25.50 10.06 -19.20
N LEU A 98 -25.28 10.51 -17.95
CA LEU A 98 -24.00 11.12 -17.53
C LEU A 98 -22.83 10.16 -17.77
N GLY A 99 -23.08 8.85 -17.70
CA GLY A 99 -22.05 7.83 -17.88
C GLY A 99 -21.38 7.83 -19.26
N TYR A 100 -22.02 8.39 -20.29
CA TYR A 100 -21.43 8.56 -21.63
C TYR A 100 -21.20 10.03 -22.02
N THR A 101 -21.49 10.98 -21.13
CA THR A 101 -21.25 12.41 -21.37
C THR A 101 -19.81 12.74 -21.02
N VAL A 102 -19.05 13.22 -22.01
CA VAL A 102 -17.61 13.51 -21.88
C VAL A 102 -17.28 14.98 -22.15
N ASN A 103 -18.28 15.78 -22.52
CA ASN A 103 -18.17 17.23 -22.63
C ASN A 103 -18.84 17.89 -21.41
N PRO A 104 -18.22 18.90 -20.78
CA PRO A 104 -18.93 19.76 -19.86
C PRO A 104 -20.03 20.53 -20.59
N SER A 105 -21.12 20.84 -19.92
CA SER A 105 -22.19 21.66 -20.49
C SER A 105 -22.96 22.43 -19.43
N VAL A 106 -23.60 23.53 -19.85
CA VAL A 106 -24.55 24.30 -19.06
C VAL A 106 -25.85 24.43 -19.85
N SER A 107 -26.99 24.19 -19.19
CA SER A 107 -28.30 24.31 -19.82
C SER A 107 -29.23 25.21 -19.00
N LEU A 108 -30.00 26.03 -19.69
CA LEU A 108 -31.04 26.91 -19.15
C LEU A 108 -32.34 26.60 -19.87
N ALA A 109 -33.47 26.59 -19.16
CA ALA A 109 -34.79 26.49 -19.78
C ALA A 109 -35.84 27.31 -19.04
N HIS A 110 -36.80 27.82 -19.78
CA HIS A 110 -37.93 28.59 -19.28
C HIS A 110 -39.20 28.25 -20.06
N TRP A 111 -40.32 28.10 -19.34
CA TRP A 111 -41.62 27.90 -19.98
C TRP A 111 -42.79 28.34 -19.05
N PRO A 112 -43.93 28.72 -19.64
CA PRO A 112 -45.12 29.08 -18.86
C PRO A 112 -45.67 27.88 -18.09
N GLY A 113 -46.25 28.17 -16.93
CA GLY A 113 -46.75 27.17 -16.02
C GLY A 113 -48.15 26.65 -16.32
N ALA A 114 -48.74 25.92 -15.38
CA ALA A 114 -50.07 25.34 -15.54
C ALA A 114 -51.20 26.32 -15.23
N VAL A 115 -50.92 27.33 -14.42
CA VAL A 115 -51.84 28.35 -13.92
C VAL A 115 -51.47 29.72 -14.52
N LEU A 116 -52.43 30.63 -14.60
CA LEU A 116 -52.16 32.01 -15.05
C LEU A 116 -51.03 32.63 -14.21
N GLU A 117 -50.13 33.37 -14.87
CA GLU A 117 -48.92 34.00 -14.30
C GLU A 117 -47.86 33.05 -13.70
N SER A 118 -48.09 31.74 -13.71
CA SER A 118 -47.09 30.77 -13.25
C SER A 118 -46.01 30.51 -14.31
N ASN A 119 -44.80 30.19 -13.86
CA ASN A 119 -43.68 29.85 -14.75
C ASN A 119 -42.73 28.83 -14.13
N TYR A 120 -41.97 28.17 -15.00
CA TYR A 120 -40.88 27.29 -14.63
C TYR A 120 -39.55 27.86 -15.09
N ASN A 121 -38.53 27.69 -14.24
CA ASN A 121 -37.15 28.04 -14.55
C ASN A 121 -36.24 26.86 -14.24
N PHE A 122 -35.30 26.56 -15.14
CA PHE A 122 -34.34 25.47 -14.98
C PHE A 122 -32.92 25.94 -15.32
N VAL A 123 -31.96 25.53 -14.51
CA VAL A 123 -30.53 25.65 -14.79
C VAL A 123 -29.83 24.35 -14.41
N SER A 124 -28.85 23.94 -15.21
CA SER A 124 -27.99 22.80 -14.89
C SER A 124 -26.57 22.99 -15.39
N ALA A 125 -25.64 22.37 -14.71
CA ALA A 125 -24.25 22.25 -15.10
C ALA A 125 -23.81 20.78 -15.03
N LEU A 126 -23.05 20.33 -16.02
CA LEU A 126 -22.49 18.99 -16.10
C LEU A 126 -20.97 19.09 -16.19
N VAL A 127 -20.27 18.31 -15.38
CA VAL A 127 -18.80 18.32 -15.29
C VAL A 127 -18.25 16.89 -15.31
N PRO A 128 -17.62 16.47 -16.43
CA PRO A 128 -16.86 15.24 -16.49
C PRO A 128 -15.56 15.34 -15.68
N TYR A 129 -15.24 14.30 -14.90
CA TYR A 129 -14.01 14.27 -14.10
C TYR A 129 -13.17 13.02 -14.35
N ARG A 130 -12.12 13.19 -15.16
CA ARG A 130 -11.10 12.17 -15.48
C ARG A 130 -11.72 10.79 -15.76
N LYS A 131 -11.40 9.78 -14.94
CA LYS A 131 -11.93 8.41 -15.00
C LYS A 131 -12.99 8.11 -13.92
N LEU A 132 -13.36 9.10 -13.10
CA LEU A 132 -14.32 8.90 -12.01
C LEU A 132 -15.75 8.87 -12.52
N GLY A 133 -16.07 9.61 -13.59
CA GLY A 133 -17.41 9.72 -14.16
C GLY A 133 -17.78 11.19 -14.38
N THR A 134 -19.07 11.44 -14.57
CA THR A 134 -19.60 12.77 -14.83
C THR A 134 -20.62 13.13 -13.77
N PHE A 135 -20.49 14.36 -13.27
CA PHE A 135 -21.36 14.91 -12.24
C PHE A 135 -22.29 15.94 -12.85
N SER A 136 -23.49 16.06 -12.30
CA SER A 136 -24.40 17.15 -12.63
C SER A 136 -24.91 17.86 -11.37
N LEU A 137 -25.15 19.14 -11.50
CA LEU A 137 -25.87 19.94 -10.53
C LEU A 137 -26.98 20.67 -11.27
N SER A 138 -28.23 20.56 -10.81
CA SER A 138 -29.34 21.29 -11.40
C SER A 138 -30.24 21.93 -10.35
N TYR A 139 -30.86 23.04 -10.74
CA TYR A 139 -31.89 23.73 -9.98
C TYR A 139 -33.10 23.97 -10.87
N MET A 140 -34.28 23.68 -10.35
CA MET A 140 -35.55 23.99 -10.98
C MET A 140 -36.47 24.67 -9.98
N ASN A 141 -37.22 25.67 -10.44
CA ASN A 141 -38.24 26.33 -9.65
C ASN A 141 -39.55 26.40 -10.45
N TYR A 142 -40.65 26.22 -9.73
CA TYR A 142 -42.00 26.54 -10.19
C TYR A 142 -42.55 27.60 -9.25
N GLY A 143 -43.02 28.72 -9.81
CA GLY A 143 -43.61 29.80 -9.03
C GLY A 143 -44.90 30.25 -9.68
N THR A 144 -45.95 30.39 -8.87
CA THR A 144 -47.18 31.05 -9.29
C THR A 144 -47.04 32.57 -9.22
N GLY A 145 -47.97 33.28 -9.86
CA GLY A 145 -48.22 34.69 -9.57
C GLY A 145 -48.68 34.88 -8.11
N SER A 146 -48.89 36.13 -7.74
CA SER A 146 -49.46 36.49 -6.45
C SER A 146 -50.96 36.69 -6.58
N GLU A 147 -51.72 36.27 -5.58
CA GLU A 147 -53.16 36.50 -5.49
C GLU A 147 -53.46 37.40 -4.29
N THR A 148 -54.43 38.28 -4.42
CA THR A 148 -54.88 39.15 -3.32
C THR A 148 -55.88 38.40 -2.47
N VAL A 149 -55.55 38.21 -1.20
CA VAL A 149 -56.42 37.58 -0.20
C VAL A 149 -56.94 38.66 0.75
N GLU A 150 -58.24 38.61 1.05
CA GLU A 150 -58.85 39.39 2.13
C GLU A 150 -58.70 38.63 3.45
N GLU A 151 -58.07 39.28 4.42
CA GLU A 151 -57.87 38.77 5.77
C GLU A 151 -59.14 38.93 6.61
N LEU A 152 -59.24 38.18 7.70
CA LEU A 152 -60.41 38.20 8.60
C LEU A 152 -60.66 39.58 9.26
N ASP A 153 -59.66 40.46 9.26
CA ASP A 153 -59.76 41.84 9.75
C ASP A 153 -60.17 42.87 8.68
N GLY A 154 -60.47 42.42 7.46
CA GLY A 154 -60.84 43.26 6.32
C GLY A 154 -59.68 43.92 5.59
N THR A 155 -58.43 43.62 5.97
CA THR A 155 -57.24 44.04 5.21
C THR A 155 -57.00 43.12 4.01
N THR A 156 -56.31 43.63 2.98
CA THR A 156 -55.92 42.82 1.82
C THR A 156 -54.41 42.59 1.82
N ARG A 157 -53.99 41.37 1.51
CA ARG A 157 -52.59 40.99 1.34
C ARG A 157 -52.41 40.24 0.03
N SER A 158 -51.39 40.62 -0.74
CA SER A 158 -50.96 39.83 -1.90
C SER A 158 -50.02 38.73 -1.43
N ILE A 159 -50.39 37.46 -1.66
CA ILE A 159 -49.59 36.30 -1.27
C ILE A 159 -49.26 35.45 -2.50
N LYS A 160 -48.07 34.84 -2.50
CA LYS A 160 -47.72 33.84 -3.51
C LYS A 160 -48.39 32.51 -3.19
N LEU A 161 -49.19 31.99 -4.12
CA LEU A 161 -49.96 30.75 -3.92
C LEU A 161 -49.06 29.51 -3.83
N GLU A 162 -48.01 29.41 -4.63
CA GLU A 162 -47.09 28.28 -4.63
C GLU A 162 -45.67 28.68 -5.07
N ASP A 163 -44.68 28.25 -4.29
CA ASP A 163 -43.24 28.38 -4.61
C ASP A 163 -42.51 27.07 -4.32
N ASP A 164 -42.21 26.35 -5.40
CA ASP A 164 -41.59 25.04 -5.34
C ASP A 164 -40.17 25.09 -5.90
N LYS A 165 -39.24 24.38 -5.24
CA LYS A 165 -37.82 24.34 -5.61
C LYS A 165 -37.31 22.92 -5.58
N LEU A 166 -36.55 22.56 -6.59
CA LEU A 166 -35.90 21.27 -6.74
C LEU A 166 -34.42 21.45 -7.03
N VAL A 167 -33.57 21.03 -6.10
CA VAL A 167 -32.12 20.94 -6.30
C VAL A 167 -31.76 19.49 -6.53
N SER A 168 -30.99 19.18 -7.58
CA SER A 168 -30.54 17.83 -7.90
C SER A 168 -29.03 17.75 -8.03
N LEU A 169 -28.42 16.73 -7.42
CA LEU A 169 -27.03 16.33 -7.61
C LEU A 169 -27.00 14.97 -8.28
N GLY A 170 -26.48 14.90 -9.51
CA GLY A 170 -26.38 13.68 -10.31
C GLY A 170 -24.95 13.18 -10.45
N TYR A 171 -24.82 11.86 -10.60
CA TYR A 171 -23.58 11.19 -10.93
C TYR A 171 -23.87 10.03 -11.89
N GLY A 172 -23.05 9.89 -12.93
CA GLY A 172 -23.08 8.71 -13.77
C GLY A 172 -21.72 8.30 -14.29
N ARG A 173 -21.62 7.02 -14.65
CA ARG A 173 -20.38 6.37 -15.08
C ARG A 173 -20.65 5.28 -16.11
N SER A 174 -19.69 5.05 -16.98
CA SER A 174 -19.64 3.86 -17.84
C SER A 174 -19.37 2.60 -17.01
N LEU A 175 -20.23 1.59 -17.18
CA LEU A 175 -20.02 0.24 -16.63
C LEU A 175 -19.22 -0.61 -17.62
N THR A 176 -19.52 -0.44 -18.90
CA THR A 176 -18.80 -0.99 -20.06
C THR A 176 -18.73 0.09 -21.13
N ASP A 177 -18.17 -0.23 -22.30
CA ASP A 177 -18.12 0.70 -23.45
C ASP A 177 -19.49 0.96 -24.10
N ASN A 178 -20.53 0.26 -23.67
CA ASN A 178 -21.90 0.33 -24.20
C ASN A 178 -23.00 0.29 -23.13
N ILE A 179 -22.68 0.16 -21.84
CA ILE A 179 -23.64 0.20 -20.72
C ILE A 179 -23.22 1.30 -19.77
N PHE A 180 -24.18 2.16 -19.44
CA PHE A 180 -23.98 3.35 -18.60
C PHE A 180 -25.03 3.35 -17.50
N ALA A 181 -24.62 3.76 -16.31
CA ALA A 181 -25.52 3.84 -15.16
C ALA A 181 -25.32 5.18 -14.47
N GLY A 182 -26.36 5.61 -13.76
CA GLY A 182 -26.31 6.85 -13.01
C GLY A 182 -27.47 6.99 -12.05
N LEU A 183 -27.27 7.89 -11.11
CA LEU A 183 -28.17 8.19 -10.02
C LEU A 183 -28.18 9.69 -9.74
N SER A 184 -29.25 10.19 -9.17
CA SER A 184 -29.29 11.55 -8.66
C SER A 184 -30.05 11.63 -7.35
N PHE A 185 -29.58 12.49 -6.45
CA PHE A 185 -30.28 12.86 -5.22
C PHE A 185 -30.90 14.23 -5.40
N LYS A 186 -32.18 14.35 -5.07
CA LYS A 186 -32.96 15.57 -5.21
C LYS A 186 -33.49 16.02 -3.86
N LYS A 187 -33.47 17.33 -3.62
CA LYS A 187 -34.18 17.98 -2.53
C LYS A 187 -35.32 18.78 -3.11
N LEU A 188 -36.55 18.37 -2.82
CA LEU A 188 -37.77 19.08 -3.17
C LEU A 188 -38.23 19.86 -1.95
N THR A 189 -38.50 21.15 -2.13
CA THR A 189 -39.14 21.99 -1.13
C THR A 189 -40.33 22.69 -1.76
N SER A 190 -41.47 22.68 -1.09
CA SER A 190 -42.69 23.32 -1.54
C SER A 190 -43.21 24.27 -0.46
N THR A 191 -43.69 25.43 -0.89
CA THR A 191 -44.35 26.41 -0.02
C THR A 191 -45.67 26.80 -0.64
N LEU A 192 -46.78 26.45 0.03
CA LEU A 192 -48.13 26.82 -0.39
C LEU A 192 -48.63 28.03 0.43
N ALA A 193 -49.20 29.02 -0.25
CA ALA A 193 -49.75 30.25 0.32
C ALA A 193 -48.81 30.96 1.32
N GLU A 194 -47.49 30.90 1.09
CA GLU A 194 -46.41 31.39 1.97
C GLU A 194 -46.26 30.71 3.35
N ASP A 195 -47.33 30.09 3.86
CA ASP A 195 -47.43 29.59 5.23
C ASP A 195 -47.16 28.08 5.35
N TYR A 196 -47.50 27.28 4.34
CA TYR A 196 -47.40 25.83 4.40
C TYR A 196 -46.12 25.33 3.73
N LYS A 197 -45.07 25.19 4.53
CA LYS A 197 -43.74 24.73 4.07
C LYS A 197 -43.56 23.24 4.26
N SER A 198 -43.11 22.57 3.21
CA SER A 198 -42.74 21.15 3.27
C SER A 198 -41.47 20.88 2.46
N GLY A 199 -40.80 19.77 2.78
CA GLY A 199 -39.64 19.33 2.02
C GLY A 199 -39.40 17.83 2.15
N THR A 200 -38.86 17.25 1.09
CA THR A 200 -38.54 15.82 1.02
C THR A 200 -37.27 15.58 0.20
N LEU A 201 -36.67 14.40 0.39
CA LEU A 201 -35.55 13.92 -0.38
C LEU A 201 -36.02 12.81 -1.32
N LEU A 202 -35.57 12.89 -2.56
CA LEU A 202 -35.88 11.93 -3.61
C LEU A 202 -34.58 11.40 -4.22
N ALA A 203 -34.67 10.23 -4.85
CA ALA A 203 -33.61 9.64 -5.63
C ALA A 203 -34.13 9.19 -7.00
N ASP A 204 -33.28 9.31 -8.00
CA ASP A 204 -33.45 8.67 -9.30
C ASP A 204 -32.32 7.68 -9.51
N PHE A 205 -32.62 6.59 -10.21
CA PHE A 205 -31.64 5.61 -10.64
C PHE A 205 -31.99 5.10 -12.04
N GLY A 206 -30.99 4.89 -12.88
CA GLY A 206 -31.22 4.22 -14.15
C GLY A 206 -29.98 3.61 -14.78
N VAL A 207 -30.24 2.85 -15.83
CA VAL A 207 -29.23 2.20 -16.66
C VAL A 207 -29.65 2.37 -18.12
N VAL A 208 -28.68 2.70 -18.97
CA VAL A 208 -28.87 2.80 -20.41
C VAL A 208 -27.82 1.97 -21.13
N TYR A 209 -28.29 1.11 -22.03
CA TYR A 209 -27.45 0.48 -23.03
C TYR A 209 -27.49 1.32 -24.29
N ARG A 210 -26.31 1.63 -24.84
CA ARG A 210 -26.15 2.36 -26.09
C ARG A 210 -25.09 1.64 -26.93
N GLY A 211 -25.53 1.09 -28.06
CA GLY A 211 -24.68 0.31 -28.96
C GLY A 211 -23.42 1.07 -29.37
N LEU A 212 -22.34 0.34 -29.67
CA LEU A 212 -21.05 0.94 -30.05
C LEU A 212 -21.13 1.80 -31.33
N ASP A 213 -22.08 1.49 -32.23
CA ASP A 213 -22.37 2.27 -33.44
C ASP A 213 -23.34 3.45 -33.21
N ASP A 214 -23.75 3.66 -31.95
CA ASP A 214 -24.72 4.66 -31.52
C ASP A 214 -26.04 4.61 -32.31
N LYS A 215 -26.42 3.43 -32.86
CA LYS A 215 -27.68 3.30 -33.61
C LYS A 215 -28.87 2.94 -32.74
N ASN A 216 -28.65 2.20 -31.67
CA ASN A 216 -29.71 1.73 -30.77
C ASN A 216 -29.37 2.10 -29.34
N SER A 217 -30.35 2.59 -28.60
CA SER A 217 -30.25 2.84 -27.17
C SER A 217 -31.52 2.35 -26.46
N ILE A 218 -31.36 1.67 -25.33
CA ILE A 218 -32.43 1.18 -24.47
C ILE A 218 -32.13 1.66 -23.05
N GLY A 219 -33.08 2.34 -22.42
CA GLY A 219 -32.97 2.83 -21.05
C GLY A 219 -34.05 2.27 -20.16
N VAL A 220 -33.71 2.01 -18.90
CA VAL A 220 -34.65 1.69 -17.82
C VAL A 220 -34.29 2.56 -16.62
N ALA A 221 -35.30 3.14 -15.97
CA ALA A 221 -35.10 4.02 -14.84
C ALA A 221 -36.23 3.96 -13.81
N VAL A 222 -35.89 4.30 -12.57
CA VAL A 222 -36.82 4.65 -11.50
C VAL A 222 -36.56 6.10 -11.16
N VAL A 223 -37.58 6.95 -11.22
CA VAL A 223 -37.46 8.39 -10.94
C VAL A 223 -38.39 8.80 -9.81
N ASN A 224 -38.00 9.82 -9.07
CA ASN A 224 -38.75 10.40 -7.95
C ASN A 224 -39.05 9.37 -6.84
N TYR A 225 -38.10 8.48 -6.53
CA TYR A 225 -38.23 7.54 -5.42
C TYR A 225 -37.92 8.24 -4.09
N GLY A 226 -38.86 8.28 -3.16
CA GLY A 226 -38.64 8.90 -1.86
C GLY A 226 -39.91 9.08 -1.04
N GLY A 227 -39.82 9.89 0.01
CA GLY A 227 -40.96 10.20 0.86
C GLY A 227 -41.89 11.24 0.25
N GLY A 228 -43.18 11.20 0.60
CA GLY A 228 -44.14 12.25 0.30
C GLY A 228 -43.85 13.58 1.01
N LEU A 229 -44.41 14.68 0.50
CA LEU A 229 -44.43 15.98 1.19
C LEU A 229 -45.42 15.91 2.35
N LYS A 230 -45.09 16.52 3.49
CA LYS A 230 -45.97 16.60 4.65
C LYS A 230 -46.35 18.06 4.90
N TYR A 231 -47.62 18.39 4.71
CA TYR A 231 -48.18 19.71 5.03
C TYR A 231 -49.02 19.56 6.29
N SER A 232 -48.60 20.19 7.38
CA SER A 232 -49.24 20.03 8.69
C SER A 232 -49.37 18.54 9.08
N GLN A 233 -50.59 17.97 9.11
CA GLN A 233 -50.84 16.55 9.42
C GLN A 233 -51.05 15.66 8.18
N THR A 234 -51.19 16.25 7.00
CA THR A 234 -51.49 15.51 5.75
C THR A 234 -50.19 15.21 5.01
N ARG A 235 -50.04 13.98 4.51
CA ARG A 235 -48.89 13.57 3.71
C ARG A 235 -49.34 13.32 2.27
N GLU A 236 -48.78 14.07 1.33
CA GLU A 236 -48.99 13.88 -0.09
C GLU A 236 -47.88 13.00 -0.68
N PRO A 237 -48.19 11.85 -1.32
CA PRO A 237 -47.18 10.99 -1.92
C PRO A 237 -46.52 11.67 -3.13
N VAL A 238 -45.26 11.31 -3.41
CA VAL A 238 -44.58 11.74 -4.64
C VAL A 238 -44.83 10.72 -5.78
N PRO A 239 -44.93 11.19 -7.04
CA PRO A 239 -45.14 10.33 -8.21
C PRO A 239 -43.84 9.58 -8.56
N THR A 240 -43.55 8.49 -7.85
CA THR A 240 -42.49 7.56 -8.27
C THR A 240 -42.88 6.91 -9.59
N GLU A 241 -41.99 6.99 -10.59
CA GLU A 241 -42.24 6.44 -11.92
C GLU A 241 -41.20 5.41 -12.32
N TYR A 242 -41.66 4.31 -12.90
CA TYR A 242 -40.85 3.28 -13.53
C TYR A 242 -40.89 3.49 -15.04
N LYS A 243 -39.75 3.81 -15.65
CA LYS A 243 -39.65 4.20 -17.05
C LYS A 243 -38.84 3.20 -17.86
N VAL A 244 -39.27 2.99 -19.10
CA VAL A 244 -38.53 2.25 -20.13
C VAL A 244 -38.54 3.08 -21.40
N GLY A 245 -37.39 3.18 -22.08
CA GLY A 245 -37.24 3.90 -23.33
C GLY A 245 -36.42 3.12 -24.35
N TYR A 246 -36.77 3.26 -25.62
CA TYR A 246 -35.98 2.79 -26.75
C TYR A 246 -35.82 3.91 -27.77
N THR A 247 -34.60 4.09 -28.27
CA THR A 247 -34.32 4.97 -29.40
C THR A 247 -33.53 4.28 -30.50
N ARG A 248 -33.84 4.64 -31.74
CA ARG A 248 -33.16 4.16 -32.94
C ARG A 248 -32.77 5.31 -33.86
N LYS A 249 -31.48 5.41 -34.17
CA LYS A 249 -30.94 6.31 -35.18
C LYS A 249 -30.91 5.61 -36.54
N THR A 250 -31.48 6.27 -37.54
CA THR A 250 -31.51 5.85 -38.93
C THR A 250 -30.92 6.95 -39.82
N ARG A 251 -30.26 6.58 -40.91
CA ARG A 251 -29.67 7.50 -41.89
C ARG A 251 -30.26 7.18 -43.26
N PRO A 252 -31.39 7.80 -43.64
CA PRO A 252 -32.03 7.52 -44.92
C PRO A 252 -31.17 7.96 -46.12
N TRP A 253 -30.35 9.02 -45.96
CA TRP A 253 -29.34 9.48 -46.93
C TRP A 253 -28.06 9.93 -46.21
N ALA A 254 -26.96 10.14 -46.95
CA ALA A 254 -25.63 10.40 -46.38
C ALA A 254 -25.58 11.56 -45.38
N ASN A 255 -26.31 12.65 -45.65
CA ASN A 255 -26.33 13.85 -44.81
C ASN A 255 -27.58 13.96 -43.94
N GLN A 256 -28.52 13.00 -44.01
CA GLN A 256 -29.76 13.06 -43.25
C GLN A 256 -29.78 12.02 -42.13
N LYS A 257 -30.38 12.38 -41.00
CA LYS A 257 -30.50 11.51 -39.82
C LYS A 257 -31.89 11.63 -39.24
N ILE A 258 -32.49 10.50 -38.87
CA ILE A 258 -33.73 10.47 -38.09
C ILE A 258 -33.47 9.66 -36.81
N ILE A 259 -33.90 10.19 -35.67
CA ILE A 259 -33.92 9.49 -34.39
C ILE A 259 -35.37 9.21 -34.03
N TRP A 260 -35.72 7.94 -33.91
CA TRP A 260 -37.03 7.47 -33.46
C TRP A 260 -36.96 7.14 -31.98
N GLY A 261 -38.02 7.43 -31.23
CA GLY A 261 -38.11 7.19 -29.80
C GLY A 261 -39.45 6.57 -29.40
N LEU A 262 -39.39 5.60 -28.50
CA LEU A 262 -40.53 4.96 -27.85
C LEU A 262 -40.31 5.02 -26.34
N GLY A 263 -41.35 5.34 -25.59
CA GLY A 263 -41.31 5.41 -24.13
C GLY A 263 -42.54 4.79 -23.49
N TYR A 264 -42.33 4.20 -22.32
CA TYR A 264 -43.38 3.71 -21.43
C TYR A 264 -43.04 4.14 -20.00
N ALA A 265 -44.02 4.64 -19.26
CA ALA A 265 -43.89 4.86 -17.83
C ALA A 265 -45.11 4.35 -17.06
N ARG A 266 -44.86 3.94 -15.82
CA ARG A 266 -45.90 3.54 -14.86
C ARG A 266 -45.67 4.26 -13.53
N SER A 267 -46.71 4.86 -12.99
CA SER A 267 -46.72 5.53 -11.68
C SER A 267 -48.01 5.23 -10.92
N GLN A 268 -48.20 5.85 -9.76
CA GLN A 268 -49.45 5.79 -8.99
C GLN A 268 -50.62 6.43 -9.75
N ALA A 269 -50.34 7.44 -10.58
CA ALA A 269 -51.34 8.17 -11.35
C ALA A 269 -51.83 7.40 -12.60
N GLY A 270 -51.08 6.39 -13.06
CA GLY A 270 -51.47 5.57 -14.21
C GLY A 270 -50.30 5.11 -15.08
N LYS A 271 -50.60 4.89 -16.37
CA LYS A 271 -49.64 4.47 -17.39
C LYS A 271 -49.54 5.56 -18.46
N SER A 272 -48.32 5.86 -18.89
CA SER A 272 -48.06 6.76 -20.00
C SER A 272 -47.24 6.10 -21.11
N TYR A 273 -47.51 6.52 -22.35
CA TYR A 273 -46.86 6.05 -23.56
C TYR A 273 -46.36 7.24 -24.37
N ALA A 274 -45.11 7.18 -24.83
CA ALA A 274 -44.49 8.23 -25.62
C ALA A 274 -44.00 7.68 -26.97
N LEU A 275 -44.20 8.47 -28.02
CA LEU A 275 -43.65 8.24 -29.35
C LEU A 275 -43.02 9.55 -29.83
N GLY A 276 -41.79 9.50 -30.32
CA GLY A 276 -41.06 10.68 -30.75
C GLY A 276 -40.24 10.45 -32.01
N ALA A 277 -40.06 11.52 -32.78
CA ALA A 277 -39.14 11.57 -33.91
C ALA A 277 -38.37 12.89 -33.92
N GLU A 278 -37.07 12.82 -34.18
CA GLU A 278 -36.21 13.98 -34.46
C GLU A 278 -35.56 13.80 -35.82
N TYR A 279 -35.77 14.77 -36.70
CA TYR A 279 -35.26 14.77 -38.06
C TYR A 279 -34.21 15.85 -38.27
N PHE A 280 -33.08 15.45 -38.84
CA PHE A 280 -31.98 16.31 -39.27
C PHE A 280 -31.96 16.30 -40.80
N PRO A 281 -32.36 17.39 -41.47
CA PRO A 281 -32.50 17.46 -42.92
C PRO A 281 -31.17 17.55 -43.69
N GLY A 282 -30.03 17.53 -42.98
CA GLY A 282 -28.69 17.71 -43.55
C GLY A 282 -28.19 19.15 -43.57
N LEU A 283 -28.96 20.07 -42.98
CA LEU A 283 -28.45 21.36 -42.56
C LEU A 283 -27.79 21.16 -41.18
N PRO A 284 -26.49 21.47 -41.01
CA PRO A 284 -25.75 21.13 -39.80
C PRO A 284 -26.30 21.81 -38.54
N PHE A 285 -27.10 22.86 -38.70
CA PHE A 285 -27.62 23.67 -37.61
C PHE A 285 -29.13 23.55 -37.36
N VAL A 286 -29.88 22.70 -38.07
CA VAL A 286 -31.35 22.58 -37.88
C VAL A 286 -31.75 21.15 -37.54
N SER A 287 -32.67 21.01 -36.59
CA SER A 287 -33.41 19.77 -36.33
C SER A 287 -34.88 20.07 -36.07
N VAL A 288 -35.77 19.22 -36.57
CA VAL A 288 -37.22 19.32 -36.35
C VAL A 288 -37.70 18.10 -35.57
N ARG A 289 -38.64 18.30 -34.64
CA ARG A 289 -39.12 17.27 -33.73
C ARG A 289 -40.64 17.20 -33.72
N ALA A 290 -41.14 15.99 -33.59
CA ALA A 290 -42.55 15.70 -33.35
C ALA A 290 -42.65 14.63 -32.27
N GLY A 291 -43.64 14.79 -31.40
CA GLY A 291 -43.84 13.93 -30.24
C GLY A 291 -45.31 13.70 -29.96
N LEU A 292 -45.63 12.52 -29.43
CA LEU A 292 -46.92 12.16 -28.89
C LEU A 292 -46.71 11.58 -27.50
N ASN A 293 -47.51 12.02 -26.53
CA ASN A 293 -47.55 11.46 -25.19
C ASN A 293 -49.01 11.20 -24.80
N ARG A 294 -49.33 9.95 -24.44
CA ARG A 294 -50.66 9.55 -23.97
C ARG A 294 -50.56 9.11 -22.51
N ASN A 295 -51.27 9.79 -21.63
CA ASN A 295 -51.35 9.47 -20.20
C ASN A 295 -52.83 9.24 -19.82
N GLY A 296 -53.22 7.97 -19.64
CA GLY A 296 -54.63 7.62 -19.49
C GLY A 296 -55.48 8.02 -20.71
N GLU A 297 -56.45 8.91 -20.51
CA GLU A 297 -57.31 9.48 -21.55
C GLU A 297 -56.73 10.76 -22.19
N ASP A 298 -55.78 11.43 -21.52
CA ASP A 298 -55.13 12.65 -22.05
C ASP A 298 -54.11 12.27 -23.14
N THR A 299 -54.21 12.88 -24.31
CA THR A 299 -53.29 12.67 -25.44
C THR A 299 -52.75 14.01 -25.91
N ARG A 300 -51.43 14.15 -25.84
CA ARG A 300 -50.72 15.38 -26.19
C ARG A 300 -49.84 15.20 -27.42
N PHE A 301 -49.89 16.17 -28.33
CA PHE A 301 -49.03 16.27 -29.50
C PHE A 301 -48.09 17.46 -29.33
N MET A 302 -46.82 17.24 -29.59
CA MET A 302 -45.76 18.21 -29.36
C MET A 302 -44.96 18.40 -30.65
N ALA A 303 -44.58 19.64 -30.91
CA ALA A 303 -43.65 20.00 -31.97
C ALA A 303 -42.40 20.64 -31.37
N GLY A 304 -41.29 20.61 -32.10
CA GLY A 304 -40.09 21.33 -31.69
C GLY A 304 -39.15 21.66 -32.83
N LEU A 305 -38.38 22.72 -32.60
CA LEU A 305 -37.33 23.20 -33.49
C LEU A 305 -36.04 23.33 -32.67
N GLY A 306 -34.97 22.73 -33.17
CA GLY A 306 -33.62 22.88 -32.62
C GLY A 306 -32.73 23.62 -33.59
N VAL A 307 -32.03 24.64 -33.09
CA VAL A 307 -31.00 25.40 -33.81
C VAL A 307 -29.66 25.16 -33.13
N ASN A 308 -28.74 24.47 -33.82
CA ASN A 308 -27.46 23.99 -33.28
C ASN A 308 -26.30 24.71 -33.99
N TYR A 309 -25.62 25.65 -33.34
CA TYR A 309 -24.49 26.35 -33.92
C TYR A 309 -23.24 26.12 -33.07
N ASP A 310 -22.32 25.30 -33.61
CA ASP A 310 -21.07 24.91 -32.94
C ASP A 310 -21.33 24.31 -31.54
N ALA A 311 -20.97 25.04 -30.49
CA ALA A 311 -21.13 24.66 -29.09
C ALA A 311 -22.51 24.99 -28.50
N LEU A 312 -23.34 25.76 -29.20
CA LEU A 312 -24.58 26.35 -28.71
C LEU A 312 -25.81 25.68 -29.34
N ASN A 313 -26.74 25.20 -28.51
CA ASN A 313 -28.01 24.62 -28.94
C ASN A 313 -29.18 25.41 -28.37
N LEU A 314 -30.06 25.87 -29.25
CA LEU A 314 -31.32 26.55 -28.92
C LEU A 314 -32.47 25.61 -29.26
N ASP A 315 -33.31 25.29 -28.29
CA ASP A 315 -34.47 24.42 -28.47
C ASP A 315 -35.77 25.17 -28.17
N PHE A 316 -36.70 25.08 -29.11
CA PHE A 316 -38.07 25.58 -28.98
C PHE A 316 -39.03 24.41 -29.01
N GLY A 317 -39.98 24.37 -28.07
CA GLY A 317 -41.01 23.35 -27.98
C GLY A 317 -42.41 23.95 -27.90
N TYR A 318 -43.38 23.28 -28.51
CA TYR A 318 -44.77 23.75 -28.55
C TYR A 318 -45.74 22.58 -28.35
N ASP A 319 -46.76 22.78 -27.51
CA ASP A 319 -47.85 21.82 -27.29
C ASP A 319 -49.03 22.14 -28.21
N LEU A 320 -49.36 21.23 -29.13
CA LEU A 320 -50.36 21.42 -30.18
C LEU A 320 -51.80 21.10 -29.72
N THR A 321 -51.97 20.45 -28.57
CA THR A 321 -53.27 19.89 -28.12
C THR A 321 -53.67 20.34 -26.73
N SER A 322 -52.98 21.34 -26.18
CA SER A 322 -53.26 21.85 -24.85
C SER A 322 -54.70 22.35 -24.75
N SER A 323 -55.52 21.69 -23.91
CA SER A 323 -56.81 22.22 -23.44
C SER A 323 -56.64 23.53 -22.65
N LYS A 324 -55.40 23.88 -22.26
CA LYS A 324 -55.04 25.15 -21.61
C LYS A 324 -55.00 26.35 -22.56
N MET A 325 -55.41 26.18 -23.82
CA MET A 325 -55.72 27.33 -24.71
C MET A 325 -56.79 28.26 -24.12
N GLU A 326 -57.59 27.79 -23.16
CA GLU A 326 -58.55 28.62 -22.41
C GLU A 326 -57.89 29.68 -21.50
N ALA A 327 -56.59 29.55 -21.16
CA ALA A 327 -55.89 30.44 -20.22
C ALA A 327 -55.05 31.56 -20.87
N ASN A 328 -55.20 31.81 -22.18
CA ASN A 328 -54.57 32.92 -22.91
C ASN A 328 -53.02 33.00 -22.87
N GLN A 329 -52.32 31.91 -22.49
CA GLN A 329 -50.86 31.82 -22.50
C GLN A 329 -50.37 31.04 -23.73
N THR A 330 -49.36 31.57 -24.43
CA THR A 330 -48.72 30.85 -25.54
C THR A 330 -47.88 29.70 -24.98
N PRO A 331 -48.14 28.42 -25.31
CA PRO A 331 -47.46 27.26 -24.71
C PRO A 331 -46.05 27.03 -25.28
N LEU A 332 -45.31 28.11 -25.59
CA LEU A 332 -43.96 28.05 -26.13
C LEU A 332 -42.96 27.82 -25.00
N ARG A 333 -42.12 26.79 -25.16
CA ARG A 333 -41.01 26.48 -24.27
C ARG A 333 -39.69 26.81 -24.92
N PHE A 334 -38.73 27.31 -24.14
CA PHE A 334 -37.42 27.69 -24.62
C PHE A 334 -36.31 27.03 -23.78
N ALA A 335 -35.26 26.53 -24.44
CA ALA A 335 -34.02 26.13 -23.79
C ALA A 335 -32.78 26.57 -24.57
N LEU A 336 -31.74 26.88 -23.80
CA LEU A 336 -30.39 27.18 -24.27
C LEU A 336 -29.42 26.19 -23.63
N THR A 337 -28.63 25.48 -24.43
CA THR A 337 -27.56 24.62 -23.93
C THR A 337 -26.23 25.00 -24.57
N TRP A 338 -25.21 25.21 -23.74
CA TRP A 338 -23.83 25.43 -24.15
C TRP A 338 -22.98 24.22 -23.77
N SER A 339 -22.38 23.55 -24.75
CA SER A 339 -21.43 22.44 -24.57
C SER A 339 -19.99 22.88 -24.78
N PHE A 340 -19.08 22.52 -23.86
CA PHE A 340 -17.68 22.95 -23.92
C PHE A 340 -16.77 21.90 -24.58
N GLY A 341 -15.97 22.36 -25.55
CA GLY A 341 -15.01 21.56 -26.30
C GLY A 341 -15.58 20.94 -27.58
N ALA A 342 -14.70 20.43 -28.43
CA ALA A 342 -15.07 19.95 -29.77
C ALA A 342 -16.09 18.80 -29.73
N GLY A 343 -17.12 18.92 -30.58
CA GLY A 343 -18.23 17.97 -30.71
C GLY A 343 -18.13 17.04 -31.91
N ASP A 344 -17.10 17.16 -32.73
CA ASP A 344 -16.88 16.26 -33.87
C ASP A 344 -16.55 14.82 -33.41
N ALA A 345 -16.82 13.85 -34.27
CA ALA A 345 -16.68 12.43 -33.94
C ALA A 345 -15.25 12.03 -33.57
N TYR A 346 -14.22 12.64 -34.16
CA TYR A 346 -12.83 12.32 -33.88
C TYR A 346 -12.44 12.81 -32.47
N SER A 347 -12.70 14.09 -32.19
CA SER A 347 -12.43 14.68 -30.87
C SER A 347 -13.19 13.98 -29.76
N LEU A 348 -14.45 13.62 -30.02
CA LEU A 348 -15.29 12.88 -29.08
C LEU A 348 -14.72 11.47 -28.82
N GLY A 349 -14.21 10.79 -29.84
CA GLY A 349 -13.52 9.51 -29.70
C GLY A 349 -12.27 9.61 -28.83
N GLY A 350 -11.49 10.70 -28.98
CA GLY A 350 -10.36 10.99 -28.10
C GLY A 350 -10.77 11.15 -26.63
N LYS A 351 -11.89 11.83 -26.37
CA LYS A 351 -12.45 11.97 -25.01
C LYS A 351 -12.96 10.64 -24.45
N TYR A 352 -13.62 9.82 -25.26
CA TYR A 352 -13.99 8.46 -24.86
C TYR A 352 -12.77 7.60 -24.53
N MET A 353 -11.70 7.68 -25.32
CA MET A 353 -10.43 6.99 -25.05
C MET A 353 -9.83 7.41 -23.71
N ALA A 354 -9.79 8.73 -23.43
CA ALA A 354 -9.29 9.28 -22.17
C ALA A 354 -10.14 8.85 -20.95
N ALA A 355 -11.46 8.76 -21.13
CA ALA A 355 -12.41 8.26 -20.14
C ALA A 355 -12.37 6.73 -19.98
N GLY A 356 -11.53 6.02 -20.75
CA GLY A 356 -11.37 4.57 -20.67
C GLY A 356 -12.35 3.76 -21.51
N MET A 357 -13.21 4.40 -22.29
CA MET A 357 -14.21 3.77 -23.18
C MET A 357 -13.60 3.42 -24.54
N LYS A 358 -12.63 2.51 -24.54
CA LYS A 358 -11.72 2.29 -25.67
C LYS A 358 -12.42 1.75 -26.93
N THR A 359 -13.27 0.75 -26.78
CA THR A 359 -13.99 0.13 -27.91
C THR A 359 -15.01 1.10 -28.49
N LYS A 360 -15.63 1.93 -27.63
CA LYS A 360 -16.54 3.00 -28.08
C LYS A 360 -15.80 4.06 -28.88
N ALA A 361 -14.61 4.47 -28.42
CA ALA A 361 -13.75 5.41 -29.15
C ALA A 361 -13.37 4.88 -30.53
N VAL A 362 -12.92 3.62 -30.61
CA VAL A 362 -12.57 2.97 -31.88
C VAL A 362 -13.77 2.84 -32.80
N ALA A 363 -14.93 2.41 -32.30
CA ALA A 363 -16.15 2.31 -33.10
C ALA A 363 -16.61 3.67 -33.63
N LEU A 364 -16.44 4.74 -32.85
CA LEU A 364 -16.77 6.10 -33.27
C LEU A 364 -15.81 6.59 -34.37
N TRP A 365 -14.51 6.31 -34.24
CA TRP A 365 -13.53 6.62 -35.28
C TRP A 365 -13.74 5.80 -36.56
N ASP A 366 -14.17 4.55 -36.45
CA ASP A 366 -14.47 3.67 -37.60
C ASP A 366 -15.73 4.12 -38.37
N ASP A 367 -16.68 4.80 -37.72
CA ASP A 367 -17.85 5.35 -38.42
C ASP A 367 -17.49 6.55 -39.32
N ILE A 368 -16.35 7.22 -39.11
CA ILE A 368 -15.90 8.35 -39.94
C ILE A 368 -15.54 7.83 -41.33
N LYS A 369 -16.21 8.35 -42.38
CA LYS A 369 -16.03 7.86 -43.76
C LYS A 369 -14.86 8.55 -44.49
N PRO A 370 -14.29 7.95 -45.56
CA PRO A 370 -13.13 8.50 -46.29
C PRO A 370 -13.26 9.93 -46.83
N ARG A 371 -14.49 10.43 -47.00
CA ARG A 371 -14.77 11.79 -47.49
C ARG A 371 -14.99 12.80 -46.36
N GLU A 372 -15.06 12.35 -45.12
CA GLU A 372 -15.30 13.20 -43.96
C GLU A 372 -13.98 13.80 -43.45
N PRO A 373 -14.03 15.02 -42.87
CA PRO A 373 -12.89 15.59 -42.15
C PRO A 373 -12.39 14.63 -41.08
N MET A 374 -11.08 14.65 -40.82
CA MET A 374 -10.43 13.83 -39.79
C MET A 374 -10.36 12.31 -40.06
N TYR A 375 -10.78 11.82 -41.23
CA TYR A 375 -10.68 10.38 -41.57
C TYR A 375 -9.25 9.83 -41.45
N ALA A 376 -8.26 10.55 -41.97
CA ALA A 376 -6.86 10.10 -41.91
C ALA A 376 -6.37 9.99 -40.47
N GLN A 377 -6.71 10.95 -39.61
CA GLN A 377 -6.40 10.95 -38.18
C GLN A 377 -7.12 9.79 -37.47
N ALA A 378 -8.39 9.56 -37.78
CA ALA A 378 -9.18 8.46 -37.23
C ALA A 378 -8.57 7.09 -37.57
N GLN A 379 -8.20 6.85 -38.83
CA GLN A 379 -7.55 5.61 -39.26
C GLN A 379 -6.18 5.41 -38.60
N ALA A 380 -5.39 6.50 -38.45
CA ALA A 380 -4.13 6.45 -37.72
C ALA A 380 -4.34 6.06 -36.25
N ALA A 381 -5.34 6.65 -35.59
CA ALA A 381 -5.69 6.34 -34.20
C ALA A 381 -6.14 4.88 -34.02
N ILE A 382 -6.97 4.36 -34.94
CA ILE A 382 -7.41 2.95 -34.95
C ILE A 382 -6.20 2.01 -35.11
N HIS A 383 -5.34 2.27 -36.11
CA HIS A 383 -4.16 1.44 -36.38
C HIS A 383 -3.18 1.41 -35.19
N GLN A 384 -3.02 2.55 -34.51
CA GLN A 384 -2.19 2.65 -33.31
C GLN A 384 -2.79 1.88 -32.12
N TYR A 385 -4.11 1.97 -31.91
CA TYR A 385 -4.78 1.20 -30.87
C TYR A 385 -4.69 -0.32 -31.12
N ALA A 386 -4.76 -0.75 -32.38
CA ALA A 386 -4.58 -2.15 -32.75
C ALA A 386 -3.15 -2.67 -32.52
N ASN A 387 -2.15 -1.77 -32.44
CA ASN A 387 -0.73 -2.10 -32.31
C ASN A 387 -0.05 -1.23 -31.24
N PRO A 388 -0.30 -1.45 -29.94
CA PRO A 388 0.30 -0.62 -28.90
C PRO A 388 1.83 -0.86 -28.78
N PRO A 389 2.63 0.18 -28.46
CA PRO A 389 4.02 0.00 -28.01
C PRO A 389 4.02 -0.69 -26.64
N ARG A 390 5.09 -1.42 -26.27
CA ARG A 390 5.27 -2.06 -24.95
C ARG A 390 6.65 -1.77 -24.41
N LEU A 391 6.73 -0.77 -23.54
CA LEU A 391 7.98 -0.24 -23.02
C LEU A 391 8.41 -0.98 -21.76
N PHE A 392 9.69 -1.30 -21.67
CA PHE A 392 10.37 -1.85 -20.51
C PHE A 392 11.60 -1.00 -20.21
N ALA A 393 11.91 -0.73 -18.95
CA ALA A 393 13.17 -0.10 -18.55
C ALA A 393 14.04 -1.09 -17.79
N ALA A 394 15.33 -1.07 -18.10
CA ALA A 394 16.37 -1.63 -17.27
C ALA A 394 17.39 -0.51 -16.98
N ALA A 395 18.09 -0.62 -15.85
CA ALA A 395 19.19 0.29 -15.55
C ALA A 395 20.43 -0.50 -15.11
N THR A 396 21.59 0.03 -15.48
CA THR A 396 22.90 -0.49 -15.09
C THR A 396 23.77 0.66 -14.63
N LEU A 397 24.77 0.37 -13.80
CA LEU A 397 25.82 1.34 -13.45
C LEU A 397 27.00 1.21 -14.41
N GLU A 398 27.45 2.34 -14.94
CA GLU A 398 28.73 2.50 -15.63
C GLU A 398 29.59 3.44 -14.78
N ASP A 399 30.41 2.87 -13.90
CA ASP A 399 31.36 3.58 -13.03
C ASP A 399 32.72 3.76 -13.73
N ALA A 400 33.59 4.59 -13.14
CA ALA A 400 34.90 4.88 -13.72
C ALA A 400 35.92 3.75 -13.45
N GLY A 401 35.74 2.99 -12.36
CA GLY A 401 36.56 1.85 -11.97
C GLY A 401 36.26 0.55 -12.73
N GLY A 402 35.06 0.45 -13.32
CA GLY A 402 34.54 -0.72 -14.01
C GLY A 402 34.23 -1.91 -13.09
N ASP A 403 34.10 -1.69 -11.77
CA ASP A 403 33.83 -2.76 -10.79
C ASP A 403 32.35 -2.88 -10.42
N GLY A 404 31.50 -2.02 -10.98
CA GLY A 404 30.07 -2.02 -10.76
C GLY A 404 29.65 -1.48 -9.39
N ILE A 405 30.52 -0.75 -8.68
CA ILE A 405 30.24 -0.13 -7.38
C ILE A 405 30.82 1.30 -7.40
N LEU A 406 30.04 2.31 -6.98
CA LEU A 406 30.62 3.65 -6.84
C LEU A 406 31.43 3.76 -5.54
N SER A 407 32.74 3.96 -5.68
CA SER A 407 33.63 4.27 -4.55
C SER A 407 33.48 5.72 -4.08
N PRO A 408 33.87 6.04 -2.83
CA PRO A 408 33.76 7.41 -2.34
C PRO A 408 34.49 8.42 -3.22
N GLY A 409 33.79 9.48 -3.66
CA GLY A 409 34.30 10.50 -4.56
C GLY A 409 34.25 10.16 -6.05
N GLU A 410 33.93 8.90 -6.40
CA GLU A 410 33.89 8.39 -7.77
C GLU A 410 32.65 8.85 -8.53
N SER A 411 32.82 9.12 -9.82
CA SER A 411 31.74 9.47 -10.75
C SER A 411 31.42 8.31 -11.68
N GLY A 412 30.15 8.15 -12.02
CA GLY A 412 29.65 7.18 -13.00
C GLY A 412 28.37 7.66 -13.67
N ASN A 413 27.71 6.75 -14.37
CA ASN A 413 26.43 6.98 -15.02
C ASN A 413 25.47 5.84 -14.72
N ILE A 414 24.24 6.17 -14.35
CA ILE A 414 23.12 5.23 -14.41
C ILE A 414 22.65 5.19 -15.86
N VAL A 415 22.88 4.07 -16.53
CA VAL A 415 22.49 3.84 -17.92
C VAL A 415 21.11 3.22 -17.94
N VAL A 416 20.09 4.02 -18.22
CA VAL A 416 18.71 3.54 -18.33
C VAL A 416 18.42 3.19 -19.78
N THR A 417 18.03 1.94 -20.03
CA THR A 417 17.67 1.43 -21.35
C THR A 417 16.17 1.18 -21.42
N ILE A 418 15.48 1.90 -22.30
CA ILE A 418 14.07 1.68 -22.61
C ILE A 418 13.97 0.79 -23.86
N ALA A 419 13.34 -0.37 -23.76
CA ALA A 419 13.07 -1.26 -24.89
C ALA A 419 11.58 -1.29 -25.23
N ASN A 420 11.23 -1.22 -26.52
CA ASN A 420 9.86 -1.35 -27.00
C ASN A 420 9.63 -2.74 -27.58
N ASN A 421 9.07 -3.65 -26.80
CA ASN A 421 8.69 -5.00 -27.23
C ASN A 421 7.24 -5.07 -27.77
N GLY A 422 6.63 -3.92 -28.05
CA GLY A 422 5.29 -3.83 -28.63
C GLY A 422 5.30 -3.94 -30.15
N ARG A 423 4.10 -3.89 -30.74
CA ARG A 423 3.92 -3.94 -32.22
C ARG A 423 3.91 -2.57 -32.88
N GLY A 424 3.73 -1.49 -32.10
CA GLY A 424 3.76 -0.12 -32.58
C GLY A 424 4.88 0.70 -31.94
N ALA A 425 5.15 1.87 -32.50
CA ALA A 425 6.18 2.76 -31.99
C ALA A 425 5.75 3.53 -30.74
N ALA A 426 6.68 3.74 -29.80
CA ALA A 426 6.51 4.61 -28.65
C ALA A 426 6.96 6.03 -29.00
N LEU A 427 6.13 7.04 -28.73
CA LEU A 427 6.41 8.43 -29.09
C LEU A 427 6.87 9.22 -27.87
N MET A 428 8.01 9.88 -28.01
CA MET A 428 8.62 10.69 -26.96
C MET A 428 8.69 10.03 -25.59
N PRO A 429 9.15 8.76 -25.48
CA PRO A 429 9.30 8.14 -24.17
C PRO A 429 10.37 8.88 -23.38
N ARG A 430 10.02 9.19 -22.13
CA ARG A 430 10.88 9.76 -21.11
C ARG A 430 10.97 8.77 -19.97
N ALA A 431 12.11 8.67 -19.32
CA ALA A 431 12.16 8.07 -18.01
C ALA A 431 12.74 9.03 -16.98
N THR A 432 12.14 8.99 -15.80
CA THR A 432 12.54 9.76 -14.63
C THR A 432 13.09 8.78 -13.61
N ALA A 433 14.21 9.14 -12.96
CA ALA A 433 14.75 8.43 -11.82
C ALA A 433 14.54 9.29 -10.58
N GLU A 434 13.81 8.77 -9.60
CA GLU A 434 13.60 9.42 -8.31
C GLU A 434 14.13 8.51 -7.21
N ALA A 435 14.94 9.03 -6.28
CA ALA A 435 15.40 8.24 -5.15
C ALA A 435 14.20 7.84 -4.28
N ALA A 436 14.14 6.57 -3.86
CA ALA A 436 13.11 6.09 -2.94
C ALA A 436 13.20 6.80 -1.58
N ASP A 437 14.42 7.11 -1.13
CA ASP A 437 14.70 8.01 -0.01
C ASP A 437 15.56 9.18 -0.49
N GLN A 438 14.92 10.34 -0.66
CA GLN A 438 15.58 11.56 -1.10
C GLN A 438 16.58 12.10 -0.08
N ALA A 439 16.35 11.91 1.21
CA ALA A 439 17.23 12.40 2.25
C ALA A 439 18.51 11.54 2.33
N ALA A 440 18.38 10.22 2.19
CA ALA A 440 19.53 9.33 2.09
C ALA A 440 20.34 9.59 0.82
N ALA A 441 19.69 9.77 -0.34
CA ALA A 441 20.39 10.07 -1.58
C ALA A 441 21.17 11.39 -1.50
N ALA A 442 20.54 12.47 -1.00
CA ALA A 442 21.18 13.78 -0.88
C ALA A 442 22.43 13.80 0.03
N ARG A 443 22.54 12.87 0.99
CA ARG A 443 23.71 12.74 1.88
C ARG A 443 24.84 11.88 1.31
N ASN A 444 24.59 11.13 0.24
CA ASN A 444 25.49 10.06 -0.20
C ASN A 444 25.91 10.19 -1.67
N VAL A 445 25.07 10.78 -2.53
CA VAL A 445 25.34 10.90 -3.96
C VAL A 445 24.85 12.24 -4.52
N ASP A 446 25.61 12.79 -5.46
CA ASP A 446 25.12 13.83 -6.37
C ASP A 446 24.54 13.15 -7.61
N ILE A 447 23.23 13.33 -7.86
CA ILE A 447 22.58 12.84 -9.08
C ILE A 447 22.25 14.01 -10.00
N GLY A 448 22.70 13.92 -11.25
CA GLY A 448 22.34 14.90 -12.26
C GLY A 448 20.91 14.72 -12.75
N VAL A 449 20.31 15.79 -13.25
CA VAL A 449 19.01 15.74 -13.92
C VAL A 449 19.23 15.41 -15.40
N TYR A 450 18.60 14.34 -15.88
CA TYR A 450 18.55 14.03 -17.31
C TYR A 450 17.15 14.27 -17.86
N ASP A 451 17.02 15.18 -18.83
CA ASP A 451 15.79 15.43 -19.61
C ASP A 451 16.02 15.10 -21.09
N GLY A 452 16.40 13.86 -21.38
CA GLY A 452 16.42 13.37 -22.76
C GLY A 452 15.12 12.66 -23.11
N ALA A 453 14.46 13.15 -24.15
CA ALA A 453 13.42 12.43 -24.85
C ALA A 453 14.01 11.81 -26.13
N SER A 454 13.78 10.53 -26.37
CA SER A 454 13.91 10.01 -27.75
C SER A 454 12.73 10.55 -28.57
N GLN A 455 12.88 10.80 -29.87
CA GLN A 455 11.73 11.22 -30.68
C GLN A 455 10.72 10.07 -30.85
N GLU A 456 11.25 8.85 -31.05
CA GLU A 456 10.47 7.63 -31.24
C GLU A 456 11.32 6.39 -30.92
N ILE A 457 10.71 5.35 -30.34
CA ILE A 457 11.30 4.01 -30.23
C ILE A 457 10.40 3.05 -31.02
N GLY A 458 10.87 2.57 -32.18
CA GLY A 458 10.15 1.62 -33.02
C GLY A 458 9.95 0.26 -32.34
N ALA A 459 9.07 -0.56 -32.90
CA ALA A 459 8.84 -1.93 -32.42
C ALA A 459 10.15 -2.76 -32.47
N GLY A 460 10.48 -3.44 -31.38
CA GLY A 460 11.71 -4.21 -31.21
C GLY A 460 12.98 -3.38 -31.00
N GLN A 461 12.89 -2.05 -30.94
CA GLN A 461 14.04 -1.17 -30.73
C GLN A 461 14.19 -0.79 -29.27
N SER A 462 15.41 -0.40 -28.89
CA SER A 462 15.72 0.16 -27.58
C SER A 462 16.45 1.49 -27.71
N TYR A 463 16.34 2.30 -26.66
CA TYR A 463 17.05 3.57 -26.54
C TYR A 463 17.59 3.71 -25.12
N SER A 464 18.87 4.04 -25.00
CA SER A 464 19.54 4.21 -23.71
C SER A 464 19.90 5.65 -23.48
N PHE A 465 19.80 6.09 -22.23
CA PHE A 465 20.29 7.38 -21.79
C PHE A 465 21.07 7.26 -20.48
N LYS A 466 21.93 8.24 -20.23
CA LYS A 466 22.89 8.24 -19.12
C LYS A 466 22.54 9.37 -18.14
N ILE A 467 22.28 9.00 -16.90
CA ILE A 467 22.10 9.93 -15.78
C ILE A 467 23.44 9.98 -15.03
N PRO A 468 24.16 11.12 -15.01
CA PRO A 468 25.41 11.20 -14.29
C PRO A 468 25.17 11.11 -12.79
N VAL A 469 26.00 10.36 -12.10
CA VAL A 469 25.94 10.17 -10.65
C VAL A 469 27.34 10.22 -10.07
N ARG A 470 27.50 10.78 -8.88
CA ARG A 470 28.78 10.81 -8.16
C ARG A 470 28.57 10.47 -6.70
N ALA A 471 29.33 9.50 -6.19
CA ALA A 471 29.33 9.20 -4.77
C ALA A 471 30.09 10.27 -3.99
N HIS A 472 29.54 10.68 -2.85
CA HIS A 472 30.23 11.58 -1.92
C HIS A 472 31.43 10.87 -1.28
N GLU A 473 32.47 11.63 -0.92
CA GLU A 473 33.70 11.08 -0.31
C GLU A 473 33.46 10.38 1.04
N GLU A 474 32.32 10.64 1.67
CA GLU A 474 31.96 10.13 2.99
C GLU A 474 30.61 9.40 2.98
N SER A 475 30.25 8.78 1.85
CA SER A 475 29.03 8.00 1.75
C SER A 475 29.10 6.77 2.67
N GLU A 476 28.22 6.69 3.65
CA GLU A 476 28.17 5.59 4.64
C GLU A 476 27.27 4.42 4.17
N GLN A 477 26.50 4.64 3.10
CA GLN A 477 25.59 3.63 2.55
C GLN A 477 26.32 2.65 1.64
N THR A 478 25.82 1.41 1.60
CA THR A 478 26.29 0.36 0.67
C THR A 478 25.41 0.23 -0.57
N SER A 479 24.20 0.80 -0.54
CA SER A 479 23.33 0.89 -1.71
C SER A 479 22.25 1.97 -1.54
N LEU A 480 21.70 2.47 -2.65
CA LEU A 480 20.55 3.36 -2.68
C LEU A 480 19.51 2.90 -3.73
N ALA A 481 18.23 2.96 -3.40
CA ALA A 481 17.15 2.59 -4.30
C ALA A 481 16.63 3.79 -5.11
N PHE A 482 16.42 3.60 -6.41
CA PHE A 482 15.86 4.57 -7.34
C PHE A 482 14.64 4.00 -8.08
N ASP A 483 13.53 4.73 -8.04
CA ASP A 483 12.34 4.47 -8.82
C ASP A 483 12.50 5.05 -10.23
N LEU A 484 12.52 4.15 -11.22
CA LEU A 484 12.53 4.49 -12.63
C LEU A 484 11.09 4.45 -13.16
N ALA A 485 10.54 5.59 -13.54
CA ALA A 485 9.22 5.68 -14.15
C ALA A 485 9.34 6.01 -15.65
N ILE A 486 8.74 5.19 -16.50
CA ILE A 486 8.69 5.43 -17.95
C ILE A 486 7.35 6.06 -18.32
N LYS A 487 7.40 7.15 -19.08
CA LYS A 487 6.22 7.81 -19.61
C LYS A 487 6.37 8.07 -21.10
N GLU A 488 5.40 7.60 -21.85
CA GLU A 488 5.24 7.86 -23.28
C GLU A 488 4.18 8.97 -23.48
N ALA A 489 4.30 9.77 -24.55
CA ALA A 489 3.49 10.99 -24.74
C ALA A 489 1.97 10.75 -24.81
N ARG A 490 1.56 9.56 -25.24
CA ARG A 490 0.15 9.14 -25.35
C ARG A 490 -0.27 8.25 -24.17
N ASN A 491 0.59 8.07 -23.15
CA ASN A 491 0.39 7.22 -21.98
C ASN A 491 0.13 5.74 -22.29
N PHE A 492 0.67 5.22 -23.40
CA PHE A 492 0.70 3.77 -23.60
C PHE A 492 1.83 3.16 -22.75
N ASN A 493 1.49 2.16 -21.93
CA ASN A 493 2.43 1.35 -21.13
C ASN A 493 3.35 2.15 -20.20
N GLN A 494 2.73 2.65 -19.12
CA GLN A 494 3.46 3.19 -17.97
C GLN A 494 3.98 2.02 -17.12
N GLU A 495 5.30 1.86 -17.07
CA GLU A 495 5.97 0.90 -16.20
C GLU A 495 6.83 1.64 -15.17
N ARG A 496 6.96 1.04 -13.98
CA ARG A 496 7.87 1.45 -12.92
C ARG A 496 8.81 0.29 -12.59
N THR A 497 10.08 0.60 -12.39
CA THR A 497 11.12 -0.38 -12.03
C THR A 497 12.03 0.22 -10.99
N VAL A 498 12.47 -0.58 -10.02
CA VAL A 498 13.45 -0.14 -9.01
C VAL A 498 14.85 -0.51 -9.47
N PHE A 499 15.77 0.44 -9.38
CA PHE A 499 17.20 0.25 -9.59
C PHE A 499 17.95 0.45 -8.28
N MET A 500 18.78 -0.52 -7.90
CA MET A 500 19.67 -0.41 -6.75
C MET A 500 21.01 0.12 -7.24
N LEU A 501 21.39 1.32 -6.80
CA LEU A 501 22.71 1.89 -7.01
C LEU A 501 23.67 1.36 -5.94
N PRO A 502 24.65 0.51 -6.29
CA PRO A 502 25.64 0.01 -5.34
C PRO A 502 26.70 1.07 -4.99
N LEU A 503 27.04 1.17 -3.71
CA LEU A 503 28.00 2.12 -3.16
C LEU A 503 29.01 1.39 -2.27
N LYS A 504 30.23 1.92 -2.19
CA LYS A 504 31.23 1.46 -1.23
C LYS A 504 31.21 2.36 0.01
N GLY A 505 30.80 1.80 1.14
CA GLY A 505 30.70 2.55 2.39
C GLY A 505 32.04 3.10 2.90
N PHE A 506 32.02 4.35 3.35
CA PHE A 506 33.13 5.06 3.96
C PHE A 506 33.37 4.57 5.40
N SER A 507 34.62 4.25 5.74
CA SER A 507 35.05 3.89 7.10
C SER A 507 35.79 5.06 7.76
N PRO A 508 35.31 5.62 8.89
CA PRO A 508 35.87 6.85 9.46
C PRO A 508 37.23 6.65 10.17
N PRO A 509 38.01 7.74 10.39
CA PRO A 509 39.19 7.71 11.25
C PRO A 509 38.76 7.51 12.70
N GLN A 510 39.62 6.88 13.51
CA GLN A 510 39.34 6.65 14.93
C GLN A 510 40.48 7.18 15.79
N LEU A 511 40.27 8.30 16.49
CA LEU A 511 41.31 8.98 17.27
C LEU A 511 41.27 8.61 18.76
N ALA A 512 42.43 8.49 19.41
CA ALA A 512 42.56 8.26 20.85
C ALA A 512 43.91 8.71 21.41
N LEU A 513 43.98 9.05 22.71
CA LEU A 513 45.24 9.12 23.44
C LEU A 513 45.49 7.73 24.05
N ALA A 514 46.40 6.96 23.45
CA ALA A 514 46.78 5.62 23.87
C ALA A 514 48.13 5.65 24.60
N ARG A 515 48.30 4.74 25.57
CA ARG A 515 49.50 4.55 26.41
C ARG A 515 50.04 5.87 26.96
N TYR A 516 49.61 6.27 28.16
CA TYR A 516 50.15 7.46 28.82
C TYR A 516 50.67 7.16 30.22
N THR A 517 51.71 7.88 30.63
CA THR A 517 52.31 7.82 31.98
C THR A 517 52.44 9.23 32.52
N PHE A 518 52.63 9.39 33.82
CA PHE A 518 53.08 10.66 34.39
C PHE A 518 54.45 10.53 35.05
N ARG A 519 55.01 11.64 35.55
CA ARG A 519 56.18 11.69 36.43
C ARG A 519 56.02 12.85 37.40
N GLU A 520 56.54 12.70 38.61
CA GLU A 520 56.60 13.74 39.65
C GLU A 520 57.96 13.79 40.38
N ASP A 521 59.02 13.25 39.76
CA ASP A 521 60.36 13.08 40.34
C ASP A 521 61.29 14.31 40.28
N ASN A 522 60.72 15.51 40.12
CA ASN A 522 61.44 16.77 39.88
C ASN A 522 62.29 16.79 38.60
N SER A 523 61.99 15.91 37.63
CA SER A 523 62.56 15.95 36.28
C SER A 523 61.59 16.58 35.29
N GLY A 524 62.12 17.12 34.18
CA GLY A 524 61.29 17.78 33.16
C GLY A 524 60.52 18.97 33.74
N ASN A 525 59.20 19.02 33.50
CA ASN A 525 58.30 20.03 34.06
C ASN A 525 57.57 19.57 35.33
N SER A 526 58.01 18.48 35.96
CA SER A 526 57.39 17.92 37.16
C SER A 526 58.02 18.43 38.46
N SER A 527 57.27 18.41 39.57
CA SER A 527 57.72 18.85 40.90
C SER A 527 56.97 18.06 41.97
N GLY A 528 57.65 17.18 42.70
CA GLY A 528 57.04 16.20 43.61
C GLY A 528 58.08 15.35 44.35
N ASN A 529 57.66 14.23 44.92
CA ASN A 529 58.51 13.36 45.75
C ASN A 529 58.97 12.07 45.03
N GLY A 530 58.50 11.84 43.79
CA GLY A 530 58.87 10.73 42.93
C GLY A 530 58.44 9.37 43.47
N ASN A 531 57.31 9.29 44.18
CA ASN A 531 56.72 8.06 44.72
C ASN A 531 55.71 7.39 43.77
N GLY A 532 55.39 8.00 42.63
CA GLY A 532 54.42 7.48 41.66
C GLY A 532 52.96 7.66 42.10
N ILE A 533 52.71 8.57 43.03
CA ILE A 533 51.39 8.96 43.55
C ILE A 533 51.16 10.42 43.18
N ILE A 534 49.95 10.76 42.74
CA ILE A 534 49.59 12.16 42.50
C ILE A 534 49.07 12.75 43.81
N GLU A 535 49.81 13.70 44.39
CA GLU A 535 49.44 14.33 45.66
C GLU A 535 49.14 15.83 45.51
N LYS A 536 48.50 16.40 46.53
CA LYS A 536 48.16 17.83 46.53
C LYS A 536 49.43 18.66 46.68
N GLY A 537 49.56 19.71 45.89
CA GLY A 537 50.72 20.59 45.86
C GLY A 537 51.78 20.21 44.83
N GLU A 538 51.67 19.03 44.21
CA GLU A 538 52.62 18.50 43.24
C GLU A 538 52.27 18.88 41.80
N ILE A 539 53.29 18.86 40.93
CA ILE A 539 53.18 19.04 39.49
C ILE A 539 53.55 17.71 38.82
N ALA A 540 52.60 17.10 38.13
CA ALA A 540 52.78 15.86 37.39
C ALA A 540 52.96 16.15 35.89
N GLU A 541 54.01 15.62 35.27
CA GLU A 541 54.23 15.67 33.82
C GLU A 541 53.70 14.39 33.16
N LEU A 542 52.64 14.49 32.37
CA LEU A 542 52.04 13.40 31.60
C LEU A 542 52.66 13.30 30.20
N THR A 543 53.01 12.09 29.79
CA THR A 543 53.49 11.73 28.45
C THR A 543 52.57 10.66 27.85
N GLY A 544 52.08 10.83 26.63
CA GLY A 544 51.25 9.84 25.93
C GLY A 544 51.35 9.89 24.41
N TYR A 545 50.61 9.02 23.70
CA TYR A 545 50.57 9.01 22.23
C TYR A 545 49.15 9.21 21.70
N VAL A 546 48.93 10.23 20.89
CA VAL A 546 47.69 10.37 20.11
C VAL A 546 47.81 9.53 18.86
N VAL A 547 46.82 8.67 18.61
CA VAL A 547 46.85 7.66 17.54
C VAL A 547 45.62 7.76 16.65
N ASN A 548 45.74 7.31 15.40
CA ASN A 548 44.61 6.99 14.52
C ASN A 548 44.51 5.47 14.32
N ALA A 549 43.55 4.84 14.98
CA ALA A 549 43.26 3.40 14.88
C ALA A 549 42.24 3.05 13.78
N GLY A 550 41.71 4.06 13.07
CA GLY A 550 40.76 3.86 11.97
C GLY A 550 41.44 3.52 10.64
N LEU A 551 40.61 3.28 9.61
CA LEU A 551 41.08 2.86 8.27
C LEU A 551 41.28 4.01 7.29
N THR A 552 40.94 5.25 7.66
CA THR A 552 41.12 6.45 6.84
C THR A 552 41.95 7.51 7.55
N ASP A 553 42.53 8.44 6.79
CA ASP A 553 43.36 9.52 7.31
C ASP A 553 42.56 10.49 8.20
N ALA A 554 43.10 10.79 9.38
CA ALA A 554 42.64 11.88 10.21
C ALA A 554 43.33 13.19 9.78
N ARG A 555 42.56 14.28 9.64
CA ARG A 555 43.03 15.53 9.02
C ARG A 555 43.13 16.65 10.07
N GLY A 556 44.27 17.33 10.13
CA GLY A 556 44.45 18.50 11.00
C GLY A 556 44.16 18.21 12.47
N VAL A 557 44.69 17.09 12.96
CA VAL A 557 44.46 16.62 14.33
C VAL A 557 45.05 17.62 15.31
N LYS A 558 44.29 17.93 16.37
CA LYS A 558 44.75 18.71 17.52
C LYS A 558 44.46 17.96 18.80
N PHE A 559 45.37 18.05 19.75
CA PHE A 559 45.18 17.53 21.09
C PHE A 559 45.19 18.69 22.08
N GLU A 560 44.23 18.73 22.99
CA GLU A 560 44.14 19.71 24.07
C GLU A 560 43.77 19.01 25.38
N ALA A 561 44.44 19.35 26.47
CA ALA A 561 44.03 18.92 27.80
C ALA A 561 43.24 20.03 28.49
N VAL A 562 42.08 19.67 29.03
CA VAL A 562 41.14 20.60 29.66
C VAL A 562 40.89 20.15 31.10
N ALA A 563 41.16 21.03 32.05
CA ALA A 563 40.82 20.83 33.44
C ALA A 563 39.37 21.26 33.70
N GLY A 564 38.58 20.38 34.29
CA GLY A 564 37.21 20.64 34.73
C GLY A 564 37.12 21.32 36.10
N ASP A 565 38.26 21.54 36.78
CA ASP A 565 38.35 22.25 38.05
C ASP A 565 39.49 23.29 37.99
N SER A 566 39.19 24.52 38.40
CA SER A 566 40.16 25.62 38.48
C SER A 566 41.37 25.34 39.38
N LYS A 567 41.26 24.38 40.30
CA LYS A 567 42.32 23.94 41.20
C LYS A 567 43.21 22.85 40.60
N LEU A 568 42.94 22.45 39.36
CA LEU A 568 43.83 21.67 38.50
C LEU A 568 44.40 22.58 37.42
N GLU A 569 45.60 23.08 37.65
CA GLU A 569 46.23 24.06 36.78
C GLU A 569 47.13 23.35 35.76
N ILE A 570 46.84 23.49 34.47
CA ILE A 570 47.67 22.92 33.38
C ILE A 570 48.71 23.95 32.98
N PHE A 571 49.98 23.55 32.95
CA PHE A 571 51.12 24.41 32.65
C PHE A 571 51.95 23.86 31.48
N GLY A 572 52.73 24.74 30.85
CA GLY A 572 53.53 24.39 29.67
C GLY A 572 52.72 24.51 28.38
N GLN A 573 52.73 23.47 27.54
CA GLN A 573 51.99 23.42 26.27
C GLN A 573 50.68 22.61 26.43
N PRO A 574 49.53 23.26 26.68
CA PRO A 574 48.25 22.56 26.92
C PRO A 574 47.63 22.00 25.63
N ALA A 575 48.08 22.48 24.46
CA ALA A 575 47.56 22.11 23.16
C ALA A 575 48.67 21.81 22.14
N TRP A 576 48.45 20.77 21.33
CA TRP A 576 49.37 20.26 20.32
C TRP A 576 48.69 20.26 18.96
N GLU A 577 49.31 20.93 17.99
CA GLU A 577 48.94 20.85 16.58
C GLU A 577 49.64 19.63 15.96
N ILE A 578 48.94 18.49 15.95
CA ILE A 578 49.48 17.18 15.59
C ILE A 578 49.59 17.01 14.07
N GLY A 579 48.67 17.63 13.32
CA GLY A 579 48.61 17.54 11.86
C GLY A 579 47.87 16.28 11.37
N ALA A 580 48.16 15.80 10.16
CA ALA A 580 47.50 14.60 9.64
C ALA A 580 48.07 13.33 10.29
N LEU A 581 47.20 12.37 10.62
CA LEU A 581 47.57 11.03 11.09
C LEU A 581 47.00 9.97 10.15
N LYS A 582 47.88 9.20 9.51
CA LYS A 582 47.47 8.04 8.70
C LYS A 582 46.97 6.89 9.57
N PRO A 583 46.25 5.91 9.00
CA PRO A 583 45.92 4.67 9.69
C PRO A 583 47.14 4.03 10.35
N GLY A 584 47.04 3.81 11.66
CA GLY A 584 48.10 3.25 12.51
C GLY A 584 49.27 4.19 12.85
N GLU A 585 49.17 5.47 12.53
CA GLU A 585 50.16 6.47 12.91
C GLU A 585 49.90 7.04 14.32
N ASN A 586 50.97 7.48 14.98
CA ASN A 586 50.92 8.10 16.29
C ASN A 586 51.81 9.35 16.39
N ARG A 587 51.50 10.21 17.37
CA ARG A 587 52.32 11.36 17.78
C ARG A 587 52.39 11.45 19.29
N LYS A 588 53.60 11.67 19.81
CA LYS A 588 53.83 11.83 21.24
C LYS A 588 53.37 13.22 21.70
N VAL A 589 52.64 13.28 22.80
CA VAL A 589 52.24 14.50 23.49
C VAL A 589 52.76 14.50 24.92
N ILE A 590 53.15 15.66 25.42
CA ILE A 590 53.64 15.86 26.79
C ILE A 590 52.95 17.09 27.38
N LEU A 591 52.43 16.99 28.59
CA LEU A 591 51.78 18.10 29.30
C LEU A 591 52.09 18.02 30.79
N ALA A 592 52.07 19.14 31.49
CA ALA A 592 52.21 19.17 32.95
C ALA A 592 50.96 19.76 33.57
N PHE A 593 50.53 19.21 34.71
CA PHE A 593 49.43 19.77 35.49
C PHE A 593 49.76 19.73 36.97
N LYS A 594 49.24 20.70 37.72
CA LYS A 594 49.40 20.81 39.17
C LYS A 594 48.08 20.57 39.86
N VAL A 595 48.13 19.81 40.94
CA VAL A 595 47.04 19.73 41.90
C VAL A 595 47.28 20.79 42.97
N ALA A 596 46.37 21.74 43.17
CA ALA A 596 46.54 22.75 44.23
C ALA A 596 46.59 22.10 45.63
N ALA A 597 47.35 22.69 46.55
CA ALA A 597 47.48 22.17 47.91
C ALA A 597 46.13 22.13 48.67
N ASP A 598 45.22 23.04 48.31
CA ASP A 598 43.87 23.15 48.86
C ASP A 598 42.79 22.47 47.99
N TYR A 599 43.17 21.57 47.07
CA TYR A 599 42.23 20.85 46.21
C TYR A 599 41.20 20.07 47.05
N ALA A 600 39.92 20.38 46.85
CA ALA A 600 38.79 19.74 47.54
C ALA A 600 37.82 19.03 46.57
N GLY A 601 38.22 18.86 45.31
CA GLY A 601 37.44 18.18 44.28
C GLY A 601 37.47 16.64 44.39
N PRO A 602 36.86 15.94 43.42
CA PRO A 602 36.74 14.47 43.46
C PRO A 602 38.09 13.76 43.40
N ALA A 603 38.13 12.53 43.94
CA ALA A 603 39.33 11.70 43.94
C ALA A 603 39.78 11.36 42.50
N GLN A 604 38.84 11.12 41.58
CA GLN A 604 39.12 11.05 40.16
C GLN A 604 39.32 12.47 39.62
N LEU A 605 40.50 12.77 39.10
CA LEU A 605 40.82 14.12 38.65
C LEU A 605 39.99 14.44 37.39
N PRO A 606 39.20 15.54 37.38
CA PRO A 606 38.40 15.94 36.24
C PRO A 606 39.26 16.57 35.15
N LEU A 607 40.14 15.78 34.53
CA LEU A 607 40.99 16.16 33.42
C LEU A 607 40.49 15.46 32.16
N THR A 608 40.23 16.19 31.08
CA THR A 608 39.71 15.64 29.80
C THR A 608 40.64 15.98 28.66
N PHE A 609 40.96 14.99 27.83
CA PHE A 609 41.72 15.13 26.61
C PHE A 609 40.79 15.29 25.41
N ARG A 610 40.80 16.47 24.77
CA ARG A 610 40.10 16.75 23.52
C ARG A 610 41.03 16.47 22.34
N ILE A 611 40.63 15.52 21.50
CA ILE A 611 41.34 15.15 20.29
C ILE A 611 40.44 15.56 19.12
N SER A 612 40.68 16.73 18.54
CA SER A 612 39.87 17.24 17.45
C SER A 612 40.49 16.95 16.09
N GLU A 613 39.65 16.78 15.08
CA GLU A 613 40.07 16.77 13.67
C GLU A 613 39.18 17.70 12.84
N SER A 614 39.63 17.99 11.61
CA SER A 614 39.09 19.05 10.77
C SER A 614 37.60 18.92 10.45
N ARG A 615 37.04 17.71 10.45
CA ARG A 615 35.63 17.43 10.16
C ARG A 615 34.75 17.30 11.41
N GLN A 616 35.23 17.67 12.59
CA GLN A 616 34.55 17.73 13.90
C GLN A 616 33.81 16.46 14.37
N ARG A 617 32.96 15.84 13.55
CA ARG A 617 32.21 14.60 13.82
C ARG A 617 33.10 13.38 14.08
N PHE A 618 34.38 13.41 13.68
CA PHE A 618 35.36 12.38 14.00
C PHE A 618 36.32 12.78 15.13
N SER A 619 36.00 13.87 15.84
CA SER A 619 36.72 14.30 17.04
C SER A 619 36.29 13.48 18.25
N ARG A 620 37.10 13.53 19.31
CA ARG A 620 36.87 12.77 20.54
C ARG A 620 37.18 13.58 21.79
N GLU A 621 36.37 13.37 22.82
CA GLU A 621 36.70 13.74 24.19
C GLU A 621 36.99 12.49 25.01
N GLN A 622 38.11 12.48 25.74
CA GLN A 622 38.60 11.33 26.49
C GLN A 622 38.95 11.76 27.92
N PRO A 623 38.20 11.32 28.95
CA PRO A 623 38.57 11.56 30.34
C PRO A 623 39.92 10.91 30.71
N ALA A 624 40.74 11.62 31.47
CA ALA A 624 41.97 11.09 32.05
C ALA A 624 41.61 10.14 33.19
N GLN A 625 42.21 8.95 33.21
CA GLN A 625 41.96 7.91 34.22
C GLN A 625 42.88 8.09 35.44
N LEU A 626 43.14 9.34 35.85
CA LEU A 626 44.05 9.71 36.94
C LEU A 626 43.27 10.03 38.23
N ALA A 627 43.79 9.57 39.36
CA ALA A 627 43.19 9.76 40.67
C ALA A 627 44.21 10.28 41.70
N LEU A 628 43.75 11.20 42.54
CA LEU A 628 44.50 11.72 43.68
C LEU A 628 44.79 10.58 44.68
N GLY A 629 46.03 10.47 45.15
CA GLY A 629 46.44 9.40 46.07
C GLY A 629 46.52 8.01 45.45
N GLY A 630 46.35 7.88 44.12
CA GLY A 630 46.52 6.61 43.40
C GLY A 630 47.99 6.34 43.11
N PHE A 631 48.45 5.12 43.40
CA PHE A 631 49.79 4.66 43.02
C PHE A 631 49.77 4.02 41.64
N TYR A 632 50.67 4.46 40.75
CA TYR A 632 50.75 3.98 39.37
C TYR A 632 52.12 3.38 39.10
N LYS A 633 52.16 2.13 38.63
CA LYS A 633 53.41 1.39 38.37
C LYS A 633 53.72 1.22 36.89
N ASP A 634 52.67 0.97 36.09
CA ASP A 634 52.76 0.73 34.65
C ASP A 634 52.22 1.94 33.87
N PRO A 635 52.60 2.13 32.60
CA PRO A 635 51.91 3.09 31.75
C PRO A 635 50.42 2.76 31.70
N MET A 636 49.60 3.78 31.76
CA MET A 636 48.16 3.65 31.74
C MET A 636 47.67 3.33 30.33
N GLU A 637 46.87 2.27 30.23
CA GLU A 637 46.26 1.80 29.00
C GLU A 637 44.73 2.03 29.08
N PRO A 638 44.22 3.15 28.54
CA PRO A 638 42.80 3.46 28.63
C PRO A 638 41.97 2.47 27.81
N VAL A 639 40.91 1.93 28.42
CA VAL A 639 39.92 1.08 27.76
C VAL A 639 38.71 1.90 27.29
N PHE A 640 38.26 1.64 26.07
CA PHE A 640 37.21 2.41 25.41
C PHE A 640 36.00 1.51 25.02
N LYS A 641 34.77 1.98 25.25
CA LYS A 641 33.54 1.24 24.92
C LYS A 641 33.18 1.25 23.42
N ASP A 642 33.36 2.38 22.75
CA ASP A 642 32.89 2.60 21.35
C ASP A 642 34.04 2.59 20.33
N PHE A 643 35.14 1.91 20.65
CA PHE A 643 36.39 2.06 19.94
C PHE A 643 37.27 0.82 20.12
N ASP A 644 37.94 0.40 19.04
CA ASP A 644 38.86 -0.73 19.08
C ASP A 644 40.13 -0.38 19.87
N THR A 645 40.06 -0.63 21.17
CA THR A 645 41.14 -0.37 22.13
C THR A 645 42.40 -1.17 21.77
N ALA A 646 42.24 -2.40 21.26
CA ALA A 646 43.36 -3.25 20.88
C ALA A 646 44.12 -2.66 19.68
N ALA A 647 43.40 -2.15 18.68
CA ALA A 647 44.00 -1.49 17.53
C ALA A 647 44.80 -0.24 17.93
N ALA A 648 44.30 0.59 18.85
CA ALA A 648 45.01 1.78 19.31
C ALA A 648 46.23 1.48 20.18
N LEU A 649 46.16 0.48 21.04
CA LEU A 649 47.30 0.06 21.86
C LEU A 649 48.41 -0.57 21.01
N ALA A 650 48.05 -1.26 19.91
CA ALA A 650 49.01 -1.84 18.98
C ALA A 650 49.86 -0.78 18.26
N VAL A 651 49.32 0.41 18.04
CA VAL A 651 49.98 1.48 17.26
C VAL A 651 50.65 2.54 18.15
N ALA A 652 50.48 2.46 19.48
CA ALA A 652 51.15 3.30 20.45
C ALA A 652 52.45 2.63 20.96
N PRO A 653 53.62 3.29 20.91
CA PRO A 653 54.86 2.77 21.49
C PRO A 653 54.75 2.52 23.00
N ALA A 654 55.57 1.61 23.53
CA ALA A 654 55.67 1.39 24.97
C ALA A 654 56.25 2.63 25.67
N LEU A 655 55.69 2.97 26.83
CA LEU A 655 56.22 3.99 27.73
C LEU A 655 56.75 3.33 29.01
N ALA A 656 57.87 3.83 29.52
CA ALA A 656 58.32 3.46 30.85
C ALA A 656 57.34 4.01 31.89
N GLY A 657 57.06 3.22 32.94
CA GLY A 657 56.21 3.65 34.05
C GLY A 657 56.75 4.89 34.78
N PRO A 658 55.93 5.50 35.66
CA PRO A 658 56.23 6.78 36.30
C PRO A 658 57.43 6.72 37.27
N ILE A 659 57.79 5.53 37.76
CA ILE A 659 58.89 5.28 38.69
C ILE A 659 59.68 4.02 38.32
N SER A 660 60.94 3.93 38.76
CA SER A 660 61.77 2.73 38.53
C SER A 660 61.34 1.55 39.42
N ASN A 661 61.53 0.32 38.94
CA ASN A 661 61.16 -0.90 39.67
C ASN A 661 61.77 -0.99 41.08
N THR A 662 62.99 -0.47 41.28
CA THR A 662 63.68 -0.46 42.58
C THR A 662 63.04 0.51 43.56
N ARG A 663 62.66 1.71 43.10
CA ARG A 663 62.02 2.75 43.93
C ARG A 663 60.55 2.40 44.21
N ALA A 664 59.87 1.76 43.26
CA ALA A 664 58.55 1.17 43.48
C ALA A 664 58.57 0.17 44.64
N ALA A 665 59.59 -0.69 44.74
CA ALA A 665 59.71 -1.67 45.82
C ALA A 665 59.92 -1.03 47.21
N GLU A 666 60.58 0.13 47.30
CA GLU A 666 60.79 0.88 48.55
C GLU A 666 59.50 1.58 49.02
N VAL A 667 58.77 2.21 48.10
CA VAL A 667 57.47 2.86 48.38
C VAL A 667 56.42 1.82 48.78
N ILE A 668 56.38 0.67 48.09
CA ILE A 668 55.52 -0.48 48.45
C ILE A 668 55.82 -0.99 49.88
N LYS A 669 57.08 -0.90 50.34
CA LYS A 669 57.49 -1.33 51.69
C LYS A 669 57.11 -0.34 52.79
N LEU A 670 57.01 0.97 52.48
CA LEU A 670 56.58 2.01 53.42
C LEU A 670 55.06 2.04 53.60
N ILE A 671 54.33 1.74 52.51
CA ILE A 671 52.90 1.50 52.57
C ILE A 671 52.63 0.24 53.43
N ALA A 672 53.48 -0.79 53.41
CA ALA A 672 53.33 -2.10 54.08
C ALA A 672 52.86 -2.18 55.56
N ASP A 673 52.95 -1.11 56.38
CA ASP A 673 52.76 -1.15 57.85
C ASP A 673 51.39 -0.72 58.37
N GLU A 674 50.59 0.02 57.60
CA GLU A 674 49.21 0.39 57.98
C GLU A 674 48.24 -0.81 57.85
N PRO A 675 47.18 -0.95 58.67
CA PRO A 675 46.20 -2.03 58.49
C PRO A 675 45.52 -1.94 57.11
N PRO A 676 44.99 -3.05 56.56
CA PRO A 676 44.27 -3.01 55.30
C PRO A 676 43.07 -2.05 55.40
N ALA A 677 42.92 -1.17 54.40
CA ALA A 677 41.81 -0.24 54.32
C ALA A 677 41.21 -0.41 52.92
N LEU A 678 39.96 -0.85 52.87
CA LEU A 678 39.29 -1.13 51.61
C LEU A 678 38.44 0.07 51.19
N ASP A 679 38.52 0.42 49.93
CA ASP A 679 37.58 1.30 49.24
C ASP A 679 37.12 0.59 47.96
N PHE A 680 35.97 0.95 47.43
CA PHE A 680 35.52 0.38 46.17
C PHE A 680 34.73 1.36 45.31
N ASP A 681 34.80 1.19 44.00
CA ASP A 681 33.87 1.81 43.06
C ASP A 681 32.95 0.75 42.46
N LYS A 682 31.78 1.19 41.98
CA LYS A 682 30.82 0.32 41.32
C LYS A 682 30.32 0.95 40.04
N THR A 683 30.14 0.13 39.02
CA THR A 683 29.51 0.53 37.76
C THR A 683 28.71 -0.64 37.22
N ILE A 684 27.42 -0.41 36.99
CA ILE A 684 26.60 -1.34 36.20
C ILE A 684 27.02 -1.14 34.73
N LEU A 685 27.50 -2.19 34.09
CA LEU A 685 28.01 -2.11 32.74
C LEU A 685 26.84 -2.27 31.74
N PRO A 686 26.65 -1.31 30.82
CA PRO A 686 25.53 -1.32 29.87
C PRO A 686 25.75 -2.28 28.70
N ASP A 687 26.92 -2.91 28.57
CA ASP A 687 27.20 -3.89 27.51
C ASP A 687 26.44 -5.21 27.71
N GLY A 688 25.92 -5.41 28.92
CA GLY A 688 25.07 -6.53 29.29
C GLY A 688 23.57 -6.31 29.01
N ASP A 689 23.17 -5.05 28.83
CA ASP A 689 21.84 -4.58 28.42
C ASP A 689 21.86 -4.42 26.90
N ALA A 690 21.29 -5.39 26.19
CA ALA A 690 21.45 -5.53 24.75
C ALA A 690 20.68 -4.45 23.97
N ASN A 691 19.64 -3.89 24.57
CA ASN A 691 18.79 -2.88 23.96
C ASN A 691 19.15 -1.44 24.43
N GLY A 692 19.91 -1.32 25.51
CA GLY A 692 20.46 -0.07 26.05
C GLY A 692 19.43 0.83 26.72
N ASP A 693 18.30 0.29 27.17
CA ASP A 693 17.19 1.05 27.74
C ASP A 693 17.27 1.24 29.27
N GLY A 694 18.25 0.61 29.92
CA GLY A 694 18.46 0.67 31.37
C GLY A 694 17.57 -0.28 32.18
N ILE A 695 16.88 -1.22 31.53
CA ILE A 695 16.00 -2.23 32.12
C ILE A 695 16.47 -3.61 31.67
N TYR A 696 16.88 -4.45 32.62
CA TYR A 696 17.43 -5.76 32.31
C TYR A 696 16.33 -6.80 32.07
N GLU A 697 16.36 -7.42 30.89
CA GLU A 697 15.40 -8.44 30.44
C GLU A 697 15.99 -9.86 30.44
N PRO A 698 15.18 -10.93 30.49
CA PRO A 698 15.67 -12.30 30.43
C PRO A 698 16.54 -12.60 29.20
N GLY A 699 17.67 -13.28 29.43
CA GLY A 699 18.67 -13.56 28.40
C GLY A 699 19.74 -12.48 28.28
N GLU A 700 19.49 -11.29 28.83
CA GLU A 700 20.53 -10.28 29.03
C GLU A 700 21.43 -10.65 30.21
N THR A 701 22.64 -10.09 30.25
CA THR A 701 23.63 -10.41 31.29
C THR A 701 23.83 -9.20 32.17
N LEU A 702 23.32 -9.23 33.41
CA LEU A 702 23.63 -8.18 34.37
C LEU A 702 25.10 -8.26 34.74
N ARG A 703 25.87 -7.22 34.42
CA ARG A 703 27.28 -7.09 34.76
C ARG A 703 27.50 -5.91 35.68
N ILE A 704 27.98 -6.19 36.89
CA ILE A 704 28.35 -5.18 37.87
C ILE A 704 29.87 -5.22 38.01
N LYS A 705 30.54 -4.19 37.51
CA LYS A 705 31.97 -3.99 37.77
C LYS A 705 32.13 -3.37 39.15
N VAL A 706 32.76 -4.10 40.05
CA VAL A 706 33.17 -3.64 41.38
C VAL A 706 34.68 -3.56 41.40
N GLY A 707 35.21 -2.36 41.50
CA GLY A 707 36.63 -2.11 41.62
C GLY A 707 37.04 -1.99 43.07
N VAL A 708 37.71 -2.99 43.62
CA VAL A 708 38.15 -2.96 45.03
C VAL A 708 39.59 -2.45 45.10
N ARG A 709 39.81 -1.41 45.91
CA ARG A 709 41.13 -0.85 46.21
C ARG A 709 41.48 -1.11 47.66
N ASN A 710 42.68 -1.64 47.90
CA ASN A 710 43.28 -1.60 49.23
C ASN A 710 44.11 -0.31 49.35
N THR A 711 43.58 0.71 49.99
CA THR A 711 44.26 1.97 50.29
C THR A 711 45.10 1.91 51.55
N GLY A 712 44.96 0.82 52.32
CA GLY A 712 45.74 0.59 53.53
C GLY A 712 47.05 -0.11 53.24
N GLY A 713 47.78 -0.33 54.32
CA GLY A 713 49.17 -0.69 54.23
C GLY A 713 49.49 -2.17 54.13
N LYS A 714 48.64 -3.05 54.64
CA LYS A 714 48.84 -4.50 54.65
C LYS A 714 47.92 -5.15 53.63
N THR A 715 48.34 -6.29 53.08
CA THR A 715 47.50 -7.10 52.17
C THR A 715 46.16 -7.40 52.84
N ALA A 716 45.06 -7.00 52.20
CA ALA A 716 43.72 -7.42 52.58
C ALA A 716 43.56 -8.87 52.15
N ARG A 717 43.33 -9.80 53.09
CA ARG A 717 43.38 -11.24 52.78
C ARG A 717 41.98 -11.82 52.62
N GLY A 718 41.79 -12.68 51.63
CA GLY A 718 40.51 -13.33 51.39
C GLY A 718 39.37 -12.33 51.21
N VAL A 719 39.60 -11.25 50.45
CA VAL A 719 38.60 -10.21 50.19
C VAL A 719 37.38 -10.85 49.55
N THR A 720 36.19 -10.50 50.03
CA THR A 720 34.91 -11.02 49.55
C THR A 720 33.97 -9.86 49.27
N ILE A 721 33.33 -9.92 48.10
CA ILE A 721 32.27 -8.99 47.69
C ILE A 721 30.94 -9.68 47.91
N THR A 722 30.10 -9.07 48.74
CA THR A 722 28.76 -9.57 49.08
C THR A 722 27.72 -8.55 48.66
N LEU A 723 26.64 -9.02 48.04
CA LEU A 723 25.48 -8.18 47.70
C LEU A 723 24.42 -8.32 48.80
N GLU A 724 24.12 -7.23 49.50
CA GLU A 724 23.13 -7.21 50.58
C GLU A 724 21.86 -6.47 50.15
N GLY A 725 20.67 -6.94 50.53
CA GLY A 725 19.39 -6.31 50.17
C GLY A 725 18.39 -7.30 49.58
N ASP A 726 17.77 -6.92 48.46
CA ASP A 726 16.68 -7.67 47.83
C ASP A 726 17.07 -9.12 47.46
N HIS A 727 16.13 -10.04 47.68
CA HIS A 727 16.33 -11.47 47.47
C HIS A 727 16.62 -11.84 46.00
N THR A 728 16.12 -11.05 45.05
CA THR A 728 16.29 -11.29 43.61
C THR A 728 17.76 -11.16 43.20
N ILE A 729 18.45 -10.11 43.68
CA ILE A 729 19.87 -9.90 43.36
C ILE A 729 20.76 -10.93 44.07
N ARG A 730 20.43 -11.28 45.32
CA ARG A 730 21.16 -12.27 46.12
C ARG A 730 21.07 -13.70 45.57
N THR A 731 20.02 -14.00 44.84
CA THR A 731 19.86 -15.31 44.16
C THR A 731 20.47 -15.30 42.77
N LEU A 732 20.58 -14.13 42.15
CA LEU A 732 21.11 -13.95 40.81
C LEU A 732 22.64 -13.93 40.79
N ILE A 733 23.27 -13.21 41.71
CA ILE A 733 24.72 -13.05 41.80
C ILE A 733 25.20 -13.60 43.14
N GLU A 734 26.03 -14.64 43.08
CA GLU A 734 26.66 -15.23 44.26
C GLU A 734 27.79 -14.34 44.82
N ASP A 735 28.00 -14.42 46.13
CA ASP A 735 29.12 -13.78 46.80
C ASP A 735 30.44 -14.23 46.17
N ARG A 736 31.30 -13.26 45.85
CA ARG A 736 32.55 -13.53 45.14
C ARG A 736 33.74 -13.33 46.06
N GLN A 737 34.44 -14.43 46.33
CA GLN A 737 35.76 -14.35 46.93
C GLN A 737 36.79 -13.92 45.86
N VAL A 738 37.40 -12.78 46.12
CA VAL A 738 38.34 -12.06 45.25
C VAL A 738 39.78 -12.50 45.48
N GLY A 739 40.07 -13.00 46.69
CA GLY A 739 41.41 -13.38 47.13
C GLY A 739 42.14 -12.21 47.80
N ASP A 740 43.46 -12.30 47.85
CA ASP A 740 44.29 -11.32 48.56
C ASP A 740 44.55 -10.09 47.69
N ILE A 741 44.29 -8.89 48.22
CA ILE A 741 44.56 -7.62 47.55
C ILE A 741 45.72 -6.92 48.25
N ALA A 742 46.85 -6.82 47.55
CA ALA A 742 48.05 -6.16 48.05
C ALA A 742 47.82 -4.65 48.28
N PRO A 743 48.62 -4.00 49.13
CA PRO A 743 48.53 -2.57 49.40
C PRO A 743 48.62 -1.73 48.12
N GLY A 744 47.84 -0.65 48.04
CA GLY A 744 47.73 0.23 46.87
C GLY A 744 47.12 -0.42 45.62
N SER A 745 46.84 -1.72 45.65
CA SER A 745 46.34 -2.45 44.48
C SER A 745 44.85 -2.21 44.29
N TYR A 746 44.47 -2.00 43.04
CA TYR A 746 43.09 -1.94 42.59
C TYR A 746 42.81 -3.21 41.78
N LEU A 747 41.75 -3.92 42.14
CA LEU A 747 41.33 -5.13 41.48
C LEU A 747 39.89 -4.95 40.99
N PRO A 748 39.68 -4.75 39.68
CA PRO A 748 38.35 -4.73 39.10
C PRO A 748 37.83 -6.16 38.95
N ILE A 749 36.67 -6.43 39.54
CA ILE A 749 35.95 -7.68 39.35
C ILE A 749 34.60 -7.39 38.71
N ILE A 750 34.26 -8.20 37.73
CA ILE A 750 32.94 -8.21 37.14
C ILE A 750 32.17 -9.32 37.83
N LEU A 751 31.14 -8.93 38.57
CA LEU A 751 30.09 -9.84 38.98
C LEU A 751 29.12 -9.92 37.81
N GLU A 752 28.93 -11.11 37.25
CA GLU A 752 28.03 -11.31 36.13
C GLU A 752 27.03 -12.41 36.43
N ALA A 753 25.81 -12.20 35.96
CA ALA A 753 24.77 -13.20 36.01
C ALA A 753 23.82 -13.02 34.83
N LEU A 754 23.43 -14.15 34.24
CA LEU A 754 22.39 -14.20 33.22
C LEU A 754 21.03 -13.95 33.88
N VAL A 755 20.29 -12.97 33.40
CA VAL A 755 18.95 -12.65 33.89
C VAL A 755 18.00 -13.81 33.54
N PRO A 756 17.36 -14.48 34.52
CA PRO A 756 16.55 -15.66 34.27
C PRO A 756 15.18 -15.29 33.67
N GLU A 757 14.61 -16.20 32.87
CA GLU A 757 13.27 -16.07 32.28
C GLU A 757 12.15 -15.82 33.29
N THR A 758 12.36 -16.20 34.55
CA THR A 758 11.37 -16.09 35.62
C THR A 758 11.46 -14.76 36.39
N ILE A 759 12.27 -13.79 35.97
CA ILE A 759 12.46 -12.55 36.74
C ILE A 759 11.19 -11.66 36.68
N PRO A 760 10.60 -11.25 37.82
CA PRO A 760 9.39 -10.42 37.83
C PRO A 760 9.72 -8.97 37.47
N ARG A 761 8.71 -8.24 36.96
CA ARG A 761 8.84 -6.80 36.66
C ARG A 761 9.01 -6.03 37.97
N LYS A 762 10.23 -5.61 38.28
CA LYS A 762 10.55 -4.97 39.56
C LYS A 762 11.86 -4.20 39.47
N GLU A 763 11.88 -3.01 40.06
CA GLU A 763 13.13 -2.31 40.38
C GLU A 763 13.67 -2.80 41.71
N VAL A 764 14.95 -3.17 41.71
CA VAL A 764 15.63 -3.77 42.85
C VAL A 764 16.74 -2.84 43.32
N SER A 765 16.74 -2.53 44.62
CA SER A 765 17.85 -1.87 45.30
C SER A 765 18.65 -2.86 46.16
N PHE A 766 19.98 -2.73 46.14
CA PHE A 766 20.89 -3.54 46.95
C PHE A 766 22.15 -2.74 47.28
N ASN A 767 22.80 -3.10 48.37
CA ASN A 767 24.05 -2.54 48.83
C ASN A 767 25.19 -3.49 48.48
N ILE A 768 26.32 -2.94 48.05
CA ILE A 768 27.55 -3.71 47.85
C ILE A 768 28.40 -3.58 49.10
N LYS A 769 28.85 -4.71 49.64
CA LYS A 769 29.72 -4.77 50.80
C LYS A 769 31.00 -5.52 50.45
N VAL A 770 32.12 -4.93 50.84
CA VAL A 770 33.45 -5.53 50.62
C VAL A 770 34.10 -5.76 51.97
N THR A 771 34.43 -7.01 52.26
CA THR A 771 35.00 -7.45 53.55
C THR A 771 36.27 -8.26 53.32
N GLU A 772 37.11 -8.38 54.34
CA GLU A 772 38.27 -9.28 54.31
C GLU A 772 38.33 -10.16 55.57
N SER A 773 39.12 -11.24 55.49
CA SER A 773 39.15 -12.34 56.48
C SER A 773 39.67 -11.96 57.88
N GLY A 774 40.44 -10.89 58.01
CA GLY A 774 40.94 -10.31 59.26
C GLY A 774 39.99 -9.33 59.96
N GLY A 775 38.77 -9.11 59.43
CA GLY A 775 37.73 -8.29 60.04
C GLY A 775 37.68 -6.82 59.60
N PHE A 776 38.49 -6.40 58.62
CA PHE A 776 38.39 -5.08 58.00
C PHE A 776 37.35 -5.08 56.86
N SER A 777 36.66 -3.94 56.65
CA SER A 777 35.69 -3.77 55.57
C SER A 777 35.82 -2.38 54.95
N ALA A 778 35.24 -2.21 53.77
CA ALA A 778 35.10 -0.87 53.20
C ALA A 778 34.26 0.01 54.13
N ARG A 779 34.66 1.28 54.30
CA ARG A 779 33.98 2.23 55.20
C ARG A 779 32.67 2.78 54.64
N LYS A 780 32.52 2.77 53.32
CA LYS A 780 31.32 3.23 52.63
C LYS A 780 30.49 2.03 52.19
N GLU A 781 29.18 2.12 52.38
CA GLU A 781 28.20 1.26 51.74
C GLU A 781 27.61 2.05 50.58
N GLU A 782 27.53 1.44 49.40
CA GLU A 782 26.96 2.11 48.24
C GLU A 782 25.74 1.35 47.74
N GLU A 783 24.59 2.03 47.73
CA GLU A 783 23.35 1.54 47.15
C GLU A 783 23.46 1.54 45.61
N ALA A 784 23.03 0.44 45.00
CA ALA A 784 22.85 0.29 43.56
C ALA A 784 21.40 -0.07 43.27
N ARG A 785 20.91 0.36 42.11
CA ARG A 785 19.57 0.04 41.62
C ARG A 785 19.63 -0.57 40.25
N VAL A 786 18.86 -1.62 40.04
CA VAL A 786 18.69 -2.30 38.75
C VAL A 786 17.20 -2.49 38.53
N ALA A 787 16.70 -2.03 37.39
CA ALA A 787 15.35 -2.33 36.95
C ALA A 787 15.36 -3.65 36.19
N PHE A 788 14.46 -4.56 36.56
CA PHE A 788 14.18 -5.76 35.80
C PHE A 788 12.79 -5.66 35.19
N GLN A 789 12.69 -6.07 33.95
CA GLN A 789 11.43 -6.30 33.28
C GLN A 789 11.51 -7.69 32.67
N PRO A 790 10.52 -8.57 32.87
CA PRO A 790 10.41 -9.75 32.04
C PRO A 790 10.34 -9.23 30.61
N ASN A 791 11.04 -9.88 29.67
CA ASN A 791 10.90 -9.61 28.25
C ASN A 791 9.42 -9.38 28.03
N GLU A 792 9.02 -8.28 27.38
CA GLU A 792 7.79 -8.39 26.62
C GLU A 792 8.01 -9.64 25.80
N ILE A 793 7.28 -10.71 26.13
CA ILE A 793 7.50 -11.97 25.47
C ILE A 793 6.90 -11.76 24.07
N LYS A 794 7.65 -11.10 23.20
CA LYS A 794 7.81 -11.53 21.83
C LYS A 794 8.39 -12.90 21.97
N VAL A 795 7.49 -13.87 22.16
CA VAL A 795 7.88 -15.26 22.10
C VAL A 795 8.49 -15.35 20.71
N VAL A 796 9.82 -15.42 20.58
CA VAL A 796 10.39 -16.17 19.47
C VAL A 796 10.01 -17.58 19.83
N LYS A 797 8.74 -17.90 19.57
CA LYS A 797 8.13 -19.19 19.81
C LYS A 797 9.05 -20.08 19.01
N GLN A 798 9.87 -20.88 19.70
CA GLN A 798 10.50 -22.00 19.03
C GLN A 798 9.33 -22.69 18.35
N LEU A 799 9.32 -22.60 17.02
CA LEU A 799 8.14 -22.95 16.26
C LEU A 799 7.85 -24.40 16.60
N ALA A 800 6.66 -24.63 17.16
CA ALA A 800 6.30 -25.93 17.67
C ALA A 800 6.41 -26.92 16.50
N GLY A 801 7.26 -27.94 16.69
CA GLY A 801 7.50 -28.93 15.66
C GLY A 801 6.19 -29.61 15.27
N LEU A 802 5.95 -29.75 13.96
CA LEU A 802 4.77 -30.46 13.46
C LEU A 802 4.97 -31.98 13.56
N ASP A 803 6.22 -32.46 13.43
CA ASP A 803 6.56 -33.86 13.73
C ASP A 803 6.80 -34.11 15.25
N PRO A 804 6.55 -35.34 15.75
CA PRO A 804 5.78 -36.38 15.07
C PRO A 804 4.30 -35.96 14.95
N VAL A 805 3.67 -36.39 13.86
CA VAL A 805 2.21 -36.25 13.67
C VAL A 805 1.50 -37.17 14.67
N PRO A 806 0.46 -36.71 15.39
CA PRO A 806 -0.33 -37.58 16.25
C PRO A 806 -0.88 -38.77 15.45
N ASN A 807 -0.43 -39.98 15.78
CA ASN A 807 -0.72 -41.19 15.01
C ASN A 807 -1.70 -42.13 15.73
N VAL A 808 -2.56 -41.57 16.59
CA VAL A 808 -3.43 -42.38 17.43
C VAL A 808 -4.76 -42.56 16.70
N ASN A 809 -4.98 -43.76 16.19
CA ASN A 809 -6.11 -44.19 15.35
C ASN A 809 -7.45 -44.23 16.13
N ILE A 810 -7.77 -43.22 16.95
CA ILE A 810 -8.85 -43.24 17.96
C ILE A 810 -10.20 -42.78 17.37
N GLY A 811 -10.26 -42.43 16.09
CA GLY A 811 -11.46 -41.88 15.46
C GLY A 811 -11.58 -42.17 13.97
N ARG A 812 -11.19 -43.38 13.55
CA ARG A 812 -11.17 -43.76 12.13
C ARG A 812 -12.51 -43.52 11.45
N ARG A 813 -12.50 -42.72 10.37
CA ARG A 813 -13.68 -42.39 9.57
C ARG A 813 -13.78 -43.33 8.37
N GLU A 814 -14.40 -44.49 8.53
CA GLU A 814 -14.48 -45.52 7.47
C GLU A 814 -15.16 -45.04 6.18
N ARG A 815 -16.13 -44.11 6.28
CA ARG A 815 -16.81 -43.49 5.15
C ARG A 815 -16.29 -42.08 4.88
N SER A 816 -14.98 -41.92 4.74
CA SER A 816 -14.36 -40.62 4.44
C SER A 816 -13.32 -40.69 3.33
N GLY A 817 -12.90 -39.52 2.83
CA GLY A 817 -11.85 -39.42 1.83
C GLY A 817 -11.21 -38.03 1.84
N ALA A 818 -10.02 -37.92 1.25
CA ALA A 818 -9.33 -36.64 1.14
C ALA A 818 -8.68 -36.43 -0.23
N ILE A 819 -8.69 -35.18 -0.67
CA ILE A 819 -7.96 -34.70 -1.85
C ILE A 819 -6.96 -33.67 -1.35
N VAL A 820 -5.68 -33.91 -1.61
CA VAL A 820 -4.59 -33.10 -1.09
C VAL A 820 -3.73 -32.66 -2.27
N VAL A 821 -3.71 -31.36 -2.55
CA VAL A 821 -3.05 -30.78 -3.72
C VAL A 821 -1.99 -29.80 -3.26
N GLY A 822 -0.76 -29.94 -3.77
CA GLY A 822 0.35 -29.03 -3.49
C GLY A 822 1.13 -28.71 -4.77
N ILE A 823 1.26 -27.43 -5.11
CA ILE A 823 1.90 -27.02 -6.37
C ILE A 823 2.98 -25.99 -6.05
N GLY A 824 4.22 -26.45 -5.98
CA GLY A 824 5.42 -25.61 -5.82
C GLY A 824 6.08 -25.25 -7.14
N ALA A 825 6.00 -26.12 -8.15
CA ALA A 825 6.47 -25.88 -9.50
C ALA A 825 5.31 -25.76 -10.50
N TYR A 826 5.45 -24.89 -11.51
CA TYR A 826 4.44 -24.64 -12.54
C TYR A 826 5.04 -24.74 -13.95
N ALA A 827 4.23 -25.10 -14.95
CA ALA A 827 4.70 -25.36 -16.32
C ALA A 827 5.12 -24.09 -17.08
N GLU A 828 4.31 -23.02 -17.06
CA GLU A 828 4.57 -21.78 -17.82
C GLU A 828 3.98 -20.55 -17.11
N ASN A 829 4.66 -19.39 -17.20
CA ASN A 829 4.17 -18.05 -16.83
C ASN A 829 3.54 -17.89 -15.42
N VAL A 830 3.87 -18.79 -14.50
CA VAL A 830 3.48 -18.77 -13.07
C VAL A 830 4.74 -19.03 -12.24
N GLY A 831 4.98 -18.22 -11.21
CA GLY A 831 6.17 -18.30 -10.38
C GLY A 831 6.10 -19.44 -9.36
N PRO A 832 7.24 -20.02 -8.99
CA PRO A 832 7.29 -21.15 -8.07
C PRO A 832 6.96 -20.75 -6.62
N LEU A 833 6.56 -21.74 -5.81
CA LEU A 833 6.41 -21.67 -4.37
C LEU A 833 7.33 -22.72 -3.72
N LYS A 834 8.04 -22.36 -2.65
CA LYS A 834 9.05 -23.20 -2.02
C LYS A 834 8.45 -24.35 -1.21
N TYR A 835 7.32 -24.11 -0.53
CA TYR A 835 6.81 -25.05 0.48
C TYR A 835 5.51 -25.77 0.12
N ALA A 836 4.79 -25.35 -0.93
CA ALA A 836 3.44 -25.84 -1.22
C ALA A 836 3.33 -27.38 -1.36
N ALA A 837 4.26 -28.02 -2.08
CA ALA A 837 4.29 -29.49 -2.21
C ALA A 837 4.60 -30.19 -0.88
N LYS A 838 5.56 -29.66 -0.11
CA LYS A 838 5.95 -30.17 1.21
C LYS A 838 4.80 -30.03 2.22
N ASP A 839 4.07 -28.92 2.18
CA ASP A 839 2.91 -28.67 3.03
C ASP A 839 1.79 -29.67 2.75
N ALA A 840 1.53 -29.96 1.47
CA ALA A 840 0.55 -30.97 1.06
C ALA A 840 0.91 -32.38 1.57
N GLU A 841 2.17 -32.79 1.49
CA GLU A 841 2.60 -34.09 2.04
C GLU A 841 2.40 -34.18 3.54
N LEU A 842 2.75 -33.13 4.29
CA LEU A 842 2.56 -33.09 5.73
C LEU A 842 1.08 -33.03 6.12
N ALA A 843 0.27 -32.23 5.41
CA ALA A 843 -1.17 -32.15 5.60
C ALA A 843 -1.85 -33.51 5.42
N ALA A 844 -1.44 -34.31 4.42
CA ALA A 844 -1.95 -35.67 4.24
C ALA A 844 -1.71 -36.57 5.46
N ARG A 845 -0.55 -36.44 6.12
CA ARG A 845 -0.25 -37.17 7.37
C ARG A 845 -1.17 -36.74 8.51
N TYR A 846 -1.43 -35.45 8.67
CA TYR A 846 -2.37 -34.93 9.67
C TYR A 846 -3.83 -35.33 9.38
N ILE A 847 -4.22 -35.32 8.11
CA ILE A 847 -5.54 -35.78 7.67
C ILE A 847 -5.73 -37.28 7.97
N ASN A 848 -4.67 -38.07 7.85
CA ASN A 848 -4.71 -39.47 8.24
C ASN A 848 -4.78 -39.64 9.77
N GLY A 849 -3.83 -39.04 10.49
CA GLY A 849 -3.63 -39.28 11.93
C GLY A 849 -4.67 -38.62 12.84
N VAL A 850 -5.07 -37.37 12.53
CA VAL A 850 -5.96 -36.57 13.40
C VAL A 850 -7.42 -36.62 12.92
N LEU A 851 -7.65 -36.37 11.62
CA LEU A 851 -9.00 -36.44 11.04
C LEU A 851 -9.50 -37.88 10.86
N GLY A 852 -8.60 -38.87 10.98
CA GLY A 852 -8.94 -40.30 10.95
C GLY A 852 -9.28 -40.84 9.56
N ILE A 853 -8.89 -40.15 8.49
CA ILE A 853 -9.17 -40.59 7.12
C ILE A 853 -8.18 -41.69 6.72
N PRO A 854 -8.63 -42.90 6.32
CA PRO A 854 -7.73 -43.98 5.95
C PRO A 854 -6.77 -43.56 4.84
N GLU A 855 -5.49 -43.90 4.93
CA GLU A 855 -4.45 -43.54 3.95
C GLU A 855 -4.85 -43.94 2.52
N SER A 856 -5.48 -45.11 2.36
CA SER A 856 -6.01 -45.61 1.08
C SER A 856 -7.10 -44.71 0.45
N ALA A 857 -7.74 -43.88 1.26
CA ALA A 857 -8.78 -42.92 0.87
C ALA A 857 -8.25 -41.48 0.66
N ILE A 858 -6.94 -41.26 0.84
CA ILE A 858 -6.28 -39.97 0.59
C ILE A 858 -5.67 -39.99 -0.82
N LYS A 859 -5.98 -38.95 -1.61
CA LYS A 859 -5.40 -38.74 -2.95
C LYS A 859 -4.51 -37.51 -2.93
N ILE A 860 -3.20 -37.74 -2.99
CA ILE A 860 -2.19 -36.68 -3.03
C ILE A 860 -1.83 -36.39 -4.50
N ILE A 861 -1.84 -35.11 -4.89
CA ILE A 861 -1.50 -34.64 -6.23
C ILE A 861 -0.51 -33.49 -6.11
N LEU A 862 0.72 -33.67 -6.60
CA LEU A 862 1.81 -32.70 -6.43
C LEU A 862 2.36 -32.21 -7.78
N ASP A 863 2.73 -30.94 -7.84
CA ASP A 863 3.49 -30.30 -8.93
C ASP A 863 3.01 -30.71 -10.34
N GLU A 864 3.88 -31.29 -11.18
CA GLU A 864 3.60 -31.71 -12.56
C GLU A 864 2.39 -32.64 -12.72
N LYS A 865 1.98 -33.32 -11.65
CA LYS A 865 0.81 -34.19 -11.64
C LYS A 865 -0.48 -33.39 -11.40
N ALA A 866 -0.40 -32.20 -10.81
CA ALA A 866 -1.53 -31.34 -10.45
C ALA A 866 -2.11 -30.57 -11.65
N THR A 867 -2.35 -31.27 -12.75
CA THR A 867 -2.99 -30.71 -13.94
C THR A 867 -4.48 -30.48 -13.71
N LYS A 868 -5.06 -29.53 -14.45
CA LYS A 868 -6.49 -29.21 -14.42
C LYS A 868 -7.35 -30.48 -14.49
N SER A 869 -7.13 -31.27 -15.53
CA SER A 869 -7.93 -32.48 -15.78
C SER A 869 -7.80 -33.51 -14.68
N ARG A 870 -6.62 -33.66 -14.06
CA ARG A 870 -6.42 -34.65 -12.99
C ARG A 870 -7.09 -34.22 -11.69
N ILE A 871 -7.02 -32.93 -11.35
CA ILE A 871 -7.70 -32.39 -10.16
C ILE A 871 -9.21 -32.55 -10.30
N GLU A 872 -9.79 -32.10 -11.43
CA GLU A 872 -11.22 -32.22 -11.71
C GLU A 872 -11.70 -33.67 -11.69
N ALA A 873 -11.00 -34.59 -12.37
CA ALA A 873 -11.36 -36.01 -12.38
C ALA A 873 -11.27 -36.66 -10.99
N THR A 874 -10.31 -36.24 -10.16
CA THR A 874 -10.19 -36.75 -8.78
C THR A 874 -11.33 -36.25 -7.90
N VAL A 875 -11.72 -34.97 -8.06
CA VAL A 875 -12.86 -34.36 -7.37
C VAL A 875 -14.16 -35.07 -7.74
N GLU A 876 -14.41 -35.31 -9.02
CA GLU A 876 -15.60 -36.05 -9.48
C GLU A 876 -15.63 -37.48 -8.93
N SER A 877 -14.52 -38.22 -9.09
CA SER A 877 -14.42 -39.60 -8.61
C SER A 877 -14.58 -39.71 -7.09
N MET A 878 -14.12 -38.72 -6.32
CA MET A 878 -14.30 -38.71 -4.87
C MET A 878 -15.76 -38.43 -4.48
N ALA A 879 -16.40 -37.47 -5.14
CA ALA A 879 -17.79 -37.11 -4.88
C ALA A 879 -18.77 -38.26 -5.18
N GLU A 880 -18.49 -39.08 -6.19
CA GLU A 880 -19.36 -40.21 -6.57
C GLU A 880 -19.43 -41.33 -5.53
N LYS A 881 -18.44 -41.42 -4.63
CA LYS A 881 -18.36 -42.48 -3.60
C LYS A 881 -19.44 -42.37 -2.51
N GLY A 882 -20.13 -41.24 -2.39
CA GLY A 882 -21.17 -41.04 -1.36
C GLY A 882 -20.64 -41.19 0.06
N LEU A 883 -19.49 -40.56 0.31
CA LEU A 883 -18.80 -40.56 1.61
C LEU A 883 -19.55 -39.66 2.60
N ASP A 884 -19.38 -39.91 3.89
CA ASP A 884 -19.96 -39.06 4.93
C ASP A 884 -19.13 -37.77 5.10
N PHE A 885 -17.80 -37.86 4.97
CA PHE A 885 -16.88 -36.73 5.16
C PHE A 885 -15.82 -36.66 4.05
N ILE A 886 -15.60 -35.47 3.47
CA ILE A 886 -14.49 -35.23 2.54
C ILE A 886 -13.66 -34.03 2.99
N ALA A 887 -12.33 -34.19 3.04
CA ALA A 887 -11.39 -33.10 3.21
C ALA A 887 -10.72 -32.72 1.87
N LEU A 888 -10.73 -31.44 1.51
CA LEU A 888 -9.96 -30.88 0.41
C LEU A 888 -8.89 -29.96 1.01
N TYR A 889 -7.63 -30.27 0.79
CA TYR A 889 -6.51 -29.38 1.09
C TYR A 889 -5.85 -28.93 -0.21
N TYR A 890 -5.64 -27.63 -0.37
CA TYR A 890 -4.93 -27.04 -1.51
C TYR A 890 -3.88 -26.05 -1.03
N SER A 891 -2.64 -26.21 -1.49
CA SER A 891 -1.56 -25.24 -1.33
C SER A 891 -0.96 -24.89 -2.70
N GLY A 892 -0.98 -23.61 -3.06
CA GLY A 892 -0.59 -23.14 -4.38
C GLY A 892 -1.10 -21.73 -4.69
N HIS A 893 -0.92 -21.27 -5.92
CA HIS A 893 -1.49 -19.98 -6.35
C HIS A 893 -3.01 -20.05 -6.47
N GLY A 894 -3.67 -18.97 -6.05
CA GLY A 894 -5.07 -18.69 -6.31
C GLY A 894 -5.20 -17.33 -6.98
N ILE A 895 -6.31 -17.13 -7.67
CA ILE A 895 -6.63 -15.84 -8.28
C ILE A 895 -8.14 -15.57 -8.19
N PRO A 896 -8.55 -14.30 -8.02
CA PRO A 896 -9.95 -13.94 -8.17
C PRO A 896 -10.39 -14.14 -9.63
N ASP A 897 -11.69 -14.26 -9.86
CA ASP A 897 -12.28 -14.44 -11.19
C ASP A 897 -11.61 -13.53 -12.26
N PRO A 898 -10.83 -14.12 -13.19
CA PRO A 898 -10.08 -13.34 -14.18
C PRO A 898 -10.98 -12.73 -15.25
N GLU A 899 -12.21 -13.22 -15.40
CA GLU A 899 -13.16 -12.76 -16.42
C GLU A 899 -14.17 -11.76 -15.84
N ASN A 900 -14.54 -11.93 -14.56
CA ASN A 900 -15.47 -11.03 -13.88
C ASN A 900 -15.15 -10.87 -12.39
N GLN A 901 -14.25 -9.94 -12.08
CA GLN A 901 -13.85 -9.64 -10.70
C GLN A 901 -15.02 -9.35 -9.75
N ARG A 902 -16.20 -8.91 -10.24
CA ARG A 902 -17.38 -8.60 -9.40
C ARG A 902 -18.12 -9.84 -8.85
N THR A 903 -17.91 -11.03 -9.42
CA THR A 903 -18.53 -12.27 -8.90
C THR A 903 -17.97 -12.62 -7.53
N GLY A 904 -16.68 -12.37 -7.33
CA GLY A 904 -15.93 -12.86 -6.17
C GLY A 904 -15.69 -14.36 -6.22
N ASP A 905 -15.87 -15.02 -7.37
CA ASP A 905 -15.60 -16.46 -7.49
C ASP A 905 -14.09 -16.72 -7.41
N PRO A 906 -13.63 -17.56 -6.46
CA PRO A 906 -12.22 -17.92 -6.36
C PRO A 906 -11.85 -18.99 -7.41
N TYR A 907 -10.65 -18.86 -7.99
CA TYR A 907 -10.04 -19.87 -8.85
C TYR A 907 -8.71 -20.34 -8.26
N ILE A 908 -8.44 -21.63 -8.43
CA ILE A 908 -7.12 -22.21 -8.16
C ILE A 908 -6.36 -22.39 -9.47
N VAL A 909 -5.03 -22.25 -9.40
CA VAL A 909 -4.12 -22.32 -10.55
C VAL A 909 -3.49 -23.72 -10.61
N PRO A 910 -3.89 -24.59 -11.56
CA PRO A 910 -3.25 -25.90 -11.75
C PRO A 910 -1.84 -25.77 -12.35
N PHE A 911 -1.09 -26.87 -12.35
CA PHE A 911 0.28 -26.92 -12.89
C PHE A 911 0.39 -26.48 -14.35
N ASP A 912 -0.57 -26.92 -15.17
CA ASP A 912 -0.67 -26.68 -16.61
C ASP A 912 -1.48 -25.42 -16.95
N ALA A 913 -1.65 -24.51 -15.98
CA ALA A 913 -2.36 -23.26 -16.20
C ALA A 913 -1.56 -22.33 -17.11
N ASP A 914 -2.20 -21.88 -18.20
CA ASP A 914 -1.73 -20.72 -18.96
C ASP A 914 -2.59 -19.49 -18.58
N LEU A 915 -2.00 -18.58 -17.81
CA LEU A 915 -2.68 -17.36 -17.34
C LEU A 915 -3.05 -16.39 -18.49
N GLU A 916 -2.47 -16.54 -19.69
CA GLU A 916 -2.86 -15.73 -20.86
C GLU A 916 -4.20 -16.17 -21.46
N LEU A 917 -4.64 -17.41 -21.20
CA LEU A 917 -5.89 -17.98 -21.70
C LEU A 917 -7.08 -17.78 -20.74
N GLY A 918 -6.88 -17.06 -19.63
CA GLY A 918 -7.94 -16.67 -18.68
C GLY A 918 -8.58 -17.86 -17.94
N GLY A 919 -9.88 -17.76 -17.64
CA GLY A 919 -10.62 -18.76 -16.85
C GLY A 919 -10.62 -20.19 -17.41
N ARG A 920 -10.22 -20.38 -18.67
CA ARG A 920 -10.28 -21.67 -19.38
C ARG A 920 -9.29 -22.71 -18.86
N THR A 921 -8.13 -22.28 -18.42
CA THR A 921 -7.02 -23.14 -17.93
C THR A 921 -6.98 -23.23 -16.41
N LEU A 922 -7.85 -22.49 -15.73
CA LEU A 922 -8.00 -22.46 -14.29
C LEU A 922 -9.15 -23.33 -13.82
N ILE A 923 -9.24 -23.57 -12.50
CA ILE A 923 -10.35 -24.32 -11.92
C ILE A 923 -11.15 -23.43 -10.99
N ARG A 924 -12.46 -23.31 -11.25
CA ARG A 924 -13.36 -22.53 -10.39
C ARG A 924 -13.57 -23.30 -9.09
N LEU A 925 -13.19 -22.70 -7.98
CA LEU A 925 -13.19 -23.40 -6.70
C LEU A 925 -14.61 -23.66 -6.18
N ASN A 926 -15.57 -22.75 -6.43
CA ASN A 926 -16.98 -22.99 -6.11
C ASN A 926 -17.56 -24.21 -6.85
N GLU A 927 -17.09 -24.53 -8.06
CA GLU A 927 -17.51 -25.74 -8.80
C GLU A 927 -16.92 -27.01 -8.18
N ILE A 928 -15.66 -26.97 -7.71
CA ILE A 928 -15.06 -28.06 -6.95
C ILE A 928 -15.86 -28.32 -5.67
N VAL A 929 -16.10 -27.27 -4.87
CA VAL A 929 -16.75 -27.45 -3.57
C VAL A 929 -18.20 -27.92 -3.73
N SER A 930 -18.97 -27.30 -4.62
CA SER A 930 -20.34 -27.76 -4.91
C SER A 930 -20.39 -29.20 -5.43
N THR A 931 -19.37 -29.62 -6.19
CA THR A 931 -19.23 -31.02 -6.62
C THR A 931 -19.06 -31.98 -5.44
N LEU A 932 -18.21 -31.63 -4.48
CA LEU A 932 -17.99 -32.44 -3.28
C LEU A 932 -19.24 -32.48 -2.38
N GLU A 933 -20.00 -31.39 -2.28
CA GLU A 933 -21.22 -31.30 -1.46
C GLU A 933 -22.40 -32.11 -2.00
N ARG A 934 -22.40 -32.51 -3.28
CA ARG A 934 -23.56 -33.16 -3.92
C ARG A 934 -24.04 -34.41 -3.20
N ARG A 935 -23.11 -35.24 -2.72
CA ARG A 935 -23.39 -36.55 -2.11
C ARG A 935 -22.66 -36.79 -0.79
N THR A 936 -22.02 -35.75 -0.28
CA THR A 936 -21.26 -35.80 0.98
C THR A 936 -22.03 -35.03 2.04
N LYS A 937 -22.06 -35.55 3.27
CA LYS A 937 -22.73 -34.87 4.38
C LYS A 937 -21.94 -33.64 4.81
N ASP A 938 -20.65 -33.85 5.06
CA ASP A 938 -19.74 -32.84 5.59
C ASP A 938 -18.52 -32.68 4.67
N VAL A 939 -18.18 -31.44 4.33
CA VAL A 939 -17.01 -31.13 3.50
C VAL A 939 -16.13 -30.11 4.24
N LEU A 940 -14.86 -30.42 4.42
CA LEU A 940 -13.85 -29.50 4.96
C LEU A 940 -12.94 -29.05 3.82
N VAL A 941 -12.77 -27.75 3.64
CA VAL A 941 -11.92 -27.17 2.61
C VAL A 941 -10.88 -26.26 3.27
N LEU A 942 -9.60 -26.58 3.07
CA LEU A 942 -8.45 -25.88 3.62
C LEU A 942 -7.61 -25.32 2.46
N LEU A 943 -7.44 -24.00 2.43
CA LEU A 943 -6.87 -23.30 1.27
C LEU A 943 -5.70 -22.42 1.68
N ASP A 944 -4.48 -22.87 1.36
CA ASP A 944 -3.26 -22.07 1.44
C ASP A 944 -2.93 -21.42 0.09
N ALA A 945 -3.70 -20.38 -0.24
CA ALA A 945 -3.58 -19.67 -1.51
C ALA A 945 -4.00 -18.20 -1.40
N CYS A 946 -3.34 -17.32 -2.16
CA CYS A 946 -3.76 -15.93 -2.33
C CYS A 946 -5.05 -15.87 -3.16
N PHE A 947 -6.06 -15.10 -2.76
CA PHE A 947 -7.19 -14.76 -3.66
C PHE A 947 -7.35 -13.24 -3.88
N SER A 948 -6.40 -12.46 -3.39
CA SER A 948 -6.36 -10.99 -3.47
C SER A 948 -5.81 -10.44 -4.79
N GLY A 949 -5.34 -11.31 -5.69
CA GLY A 949 -4.81 -10.92 -7.01
C GLY A 949 -3.33 -10.53 -7.04
N ASN A 950 -2.62 -10.64 -5.91
CA ASN A 950 -1.17 -10.45 -5.83
C ASN A 950 -0.44 -11.78 -6.10
N VAL A 951 -0.24 -12.12 -7.37
CA VAL A 951 0.69 -13.18 -7.79
C VAL A 951 1.91 -12.50 -8.38
N GLU A 952 3.08 -12.60 -7.73
CA GLU A 952 4.33 -11.89 -8.05
C GLU A 952 4.89 -12.16 -9.47
N SER A 953 4.29 -13.06 -10.24
CA SER A 953 4.88 -13.64 -11.46
C SER A 953 4.00 -13.55 -12.73
N ALA A 954 2.93 -12.75 -12.73
CA ALA A 954 2.12 -12.52 -13.93
C ALA A 954 1.94 -11.02 -14.26
N PRO A 955 2.82 -10.40 -15.08
CA PRO A 955 2.79 -8.96 -15.39
C PRO A 955 1.46 -8.46 -16.00
N LYS A 956 0.69 -9.33 -16.67
CA LYS A 956 -0.61 -8.99 -17.28
C LYS A 956 -1.81 -9.12 -16.32
N MET A 957 -1.78 -10.02 -15.33
CA MET A 957 -2.83 -10.12 -14.30
C MET A 957 -2.65 -9.12 -13.16
N TYR A 958 -1.40 -8.72 -12.86
CA TYR A 958 -1.08 -7.62 -11.95
C TYR A 958 -1.79 -6.31 -12.38
N ALA A 959 -1.89 -6.04 -13.68
CA ALA A 959 -2.57 -4.86 -14.23
C ALA A 959 -4.12 -4.94 -14.14
N MET A 960 -4.70 -6.13 -13.97
CA MET A 960 -6.14 -6.32 -13.78
C MET A 960 -6.53 -6.30 -12.29
N ALA A 961 -5.70 -6.85 -11.40
CA ALA A 961 -5.93 -6.80 -9.95
C ALA A 961 -5.77 -5.38 -9.35
N GLN A 962 -4.95 -4.52 -9.96
CA GLN A 962 -4.72 -3.14 -9.53
C GLN A 962 -5.88 -2.16 -9.76
N LYS A 963 -7.05 -2.62 -10.25
CA LYS A 963 -8.28 -1.81 -10.30
C LYS A 963 -9.17 -1.97 -9.06
N GLY A 964 -8.57 -2.03 -7.87
CA GLY A 964 -9.13 -1.44 -6.65
C GLY A 964 -10.53 -1.88 -6.23
N LEU A 965 -10.73 -3.17 -5.98
CA LEU A 965 -11.75 -3.70 -5.07
C LEU A 965 -11.23 -5.05 -4.57
N GLY A 966 -10.77 -5.12 -3.33
CA GLY A 966 -10.54 -6.42 -2.68
C GLY A 966 -11.89 -7.09 -2.49
N ILE A 967 -12.21 -8.05 -3.35
CA ILE A 967 -13.46 -8.78 -3.29
C ILE A 967 -13.17 -10.06 -2.55
N ALA A 968 -13.79 -10.22 -1.38
CA ALA A 968 -13.65 -11.44 -0.61
C ALA A 968 -14.11 -12.61 -1.47
N PRO A 969 -13.33 -13.71 -1.54
CA PRO A 969 -13.80 -14.91 -2.21
C PRO A 969 -15.16 -15.27 -1.62
N ARG A 970 -16.18 -15.28 -2.49
CA ARG A 970 -17.54 -15.64 -2.12
C ARG A 970 -17.69 -17.13 -2.31
N PHE A 971 -17.73 -17.80 -1.19
CA PHE A 971 -17.96 -19.23 -1.11
C PHE A 971 -19.48 -19.49 -1.10
N ALA A 972 -20.01 -19.94 -2.23
CA ALA A 972 -21.45 -20.12 -2.45
C ALA A 972 -21.95 -21.49 -1.97
N GLN A 973 -21.59 -21.87 -0.75
CA GLN A 973 -21.77 -23.23 -0.23
C GLN A 973 -22.88 -23.32 0.79
N GLU A 974 -23.49 -24.49 0.89
CA GLU A 974 -24.54 -24.77 1.86
C GLU A 974 -24.02 -25.59 3.06
N LYS A 975 -22.99 -26.42 2.89
CA LYS A 975 -22.54 -27.41 3.88
C LYS A 975 -21.04 -27.41 4.15
N ALA A 976 -20.22 -26.91 3.22
CA ALA A 976 -18.78 -26.96 3.34
C ALA A 976 -18.26 -25.94 4.36
N VAL A 977 -17.43 -26.41 5.29
CA VAL A 977 -16.60 -25.55 6.13
C VAL A 977 -15.39 -25.17 5.30
N VAL A 978 -15.20 -23.88 5.03
CA VAL A 978 -14.04 -23.39 4.29
C VAL A 978 -13.17 -22.56 5.19
N MET A 979 -11.88 -22.84 5.19
CA MET A 979 -10.84 -22.04 5.84
C MET A 979 -9.81 -21.61 4.82
N THR A 980 -9.58 -20.30 4.71
CA THR A 980 -8.62 -19.70 3.77
C THR A 980 -7.50 -19.01 4.50
N ALA A 981 -6.31 -19.08 3.90
CA ALA A 981 -5.09 -18.52 4.47
C ALA A 981 -5.08 -17.00 4.60
N SER A 982 -5.78 -16.28 3.71
CA SER A 982 -5.80 -14.81 3.72
C SER A 982 -7.20 -14.23 3.48
N SER A 983 -7.35 -12.95 3.81
CA SER A 983 -8.55 -12.16 3.49
C SER A 983 -8.52 -11.65 2.04
N ALA A 984 -9.65 -11.10 1.60
CA ALA A 984 -9.89 -10.53 0.27
C ALA A 984 -8.77 -9.65 -0.31
N THR A 985 -8.04 -8.94 0.55
CA THR A 985 -7.09 -7.88 0.19
C THR A 985 -5.64 -8.25 0.50
N GLN A 986 -5.40 -9.43 1.07
CA GLN A 986 -4.09 -9.83 1.59
C GLN A 986 -3.52 -11.03 0.84
N PRO A 987 -2.20 -11.11 0.64
CA PRO A 987 -1.55 -12.31 0.11
C PRO A 987 -1.57 -13.44 1.14
N SER A 988 -1.42 -14.69 0.68
CA SER A 988 -0.89 -15.79 1.48
C SER A 988 0.63 -15.78 1.37
N LEU A 989 1.32 -15.91 2.50
CA LEU A 989 2.77 -15.74 2.62
C LEU A 989 3.45 -17.05 3.01
N GLU A 990 4.68 -17.24 2.52
CA GLU A 990 5.57 -18.32 2.95
C GLU A 990 6.23 -17.96 4.30
N PHE A 991 6.30 -18.93 5.21
CA PHE A 991 6.91 -18.79 6.52
C PHE A 991 8.30 -19.44 6.55
N GLU A 992 9.31 -18.70 6.09
CA GLU A 992 10.68 -19.21 5.92
C GLU A 992 11.25 -19.81 7.22
N LYS A 993 10.93 -19.23 8.39
CA LYS A 993 11.39 -19.74 9.70
C LYS A 993 10.81 -21.12 10.03
N ALA A 994 9.58 -21.42 9.62
CA ALA A 994 8.96 -22.74 9.79
C ALA A 994 9.31 -23.72 8.66
N GLY A 995 9.69 -23.20 7.49
CA GLY A 995 9.83 -23.99 6.27
C GLY A 995 8.49 -24.54 5.75
N HIS A 996 7.42 -23.74 5.90
CA HIS A 996 6.02 -24.03 5.57
C HIS A 996 5.30 -22.73 5.16
N GLY A 997 4.08 -22.78 4.60
CA GLY A 997 3.18 -21.62 4.55
C GLY A 997 2.65 -21.22 5.93
N TYR A 998 2.37 -19.93 6.19
CA TYR A 998 1.89 -19.49 7.51
C TYR A 998 0.58 -20.19 7.92
N PHE A 999 -0.39 -20.26 7.00
CA PHE A 999 -1.65 -20.95 7.27
C PHE A 999 -1.42 -22.45 7.46
N SER A 1000 -0.65 -23.07 6.56
CA SER A 1000 -0.28 -24.48 6.65
C SER A 1000 0.31 -24.85 8.01
N TYR A 1001 1.28 -24.07 8.49
CA TYR A 1001 1.91 -24.28 9.78
C TYR A 1001 0.92 -24.17 10.95
N TYR A 1002 0.13 -23.09 11.03
CA TYR A 1002 -0.77 -22.87 12.16
C TYR A 1002 -1.98 -23.81 12.16
N PHE A 1003 -2.54 -24.22 11.01
CA PHE A 1003 -3.64 -25.19 11.03
C PHE A 1003 -3.17 -26.58 11.48
N MET A 1004 -1.99 -27.03 11.02
CA MET A 1004 -1.44 -28.33 11.43
C MET A 1004 -1.09 -28.32 12.93
N LEU A 1005 -0.61 -27.19 13.45
CA LEU A 1005 -0.38 -27.02 14.87
C LEU A 1005 -1.70 -27.05 15.68
N GLY A 1006 -2.76 -26.46 15.13
CA GLY A 1006 -4.11 -26.54 15.69
C GLY A 1006 -4.60 -28.00 15.76
N LEU A 1007 -4.52 -28.73 14.65
CA LEU A 1007 -4.87 -30.16 14.59
C LEU A 1007 -4.00 -31.05 15.49
N LYS A 1008 -2.74 -30.65 15.76
CA LYS A 1008 -1.87 -31.37 16.70
C LYS A 1008 -2.39 -31.33 18.15
N GLY A 1009 -3.33 -30.43 18.43
CA GLY A 1009 -3.92 -30.22 19.75
C GLY A 1009 -3.90 -28.78 20.22
N GLY A 1010 -3.31 -27.86 19.46
CA GLY A 1010 -3.33 -26.44 19.83
C GLY A 1010 -4.72 -25.82 19.81
N ALA A 1011 -5.64 -26.38 19.03
CA ALA A 1011 -6.98 -25.84 18.84
C ALA A 1011 -8.01 -26.27 19.90
N ASP A 1012 -7.82 -27.40 20.56
CA ASP A 1012 -8.74 -27.90 21.59
C ASP A 1012 -8.64 -27.02 22.84
N LYS A 1013 -9.65 -26.19 22.99
CA LYS A 1013 -9.67 -25.10 23.97
C LYS A 1013 -10.38 -25.53 25.24
N ASP A 1014 -11.29 -26.49 25.16
CA ASP A 1014 -12.04 -27.01 26.29
C ASP A 1014 -11.39 -28.24 26.95
N GLY A 1015 -10.35 -28.79 26.32
CA GLY A 1015 -9.54 -29.90 26.81
C GLY A 1015 -10.23 -31.26 26.71
N ASP A 1016 -11.23 -31.41 25.83
CA ASP A 1016 -12.01 -32.65 25.69
C ASP A 1016 -11.33 -33.74 24.82
N GLY A 1017 -10.15 -33.42 24.27
CA GLY A 1017 -9.35 -34.29 23.41
C GLY A 1017 -9.87 -34.37 21.96
N ALA A 1018 -10.74 -33.44 21.55
CA ALA A 1018 -11.25 -33.29 20.21
C ALA A 1018 -11.00 -31.86 19.69
N VAL A 1019 -10.86 -31.73 18.38
CA VAL A 1019 -10.78 -30.42 17.72
C VAL A 1019 -12.01 -30.27 16.83
N THR A 1020 -12.83 -29.28 17.12
CA THR A 1020 -13.95 -28.86 16.28
C THR A 1020 -13.53 -27.87 15.19
N ASP A 1021 -14.37 -27.68 14.18
CA ASP A 1021 -14.18 -26.67 13.13
C ASP A 1021 -14.14 -25.23 13.66
N THR A 1022 -14.96 -24.93 14.67
CA THR A 1022 -14.99 -23.63 15.36
C THR A 1022 -13.68 -23.38 16.10
N GLU A 1023 -13.23 -24.35 16.90
CA GLU A 1023 -11.97 -24.28 17.65
C GLU A 1023 -10.76 -24.13 16.75
N LEU A 1024 -10.68 -24.94 15.69
CA LEU A 1024 -9.58 -24.86 14.72
C LEU A 1024 -9.52 -23.47 14.07
N CYS A 1025 -10.67 -22.91 13.69
CA CYS A 1025 -10.69 -21.57 13.10
C CYS A 1025 -10.29 -20.48 14.11
N GLU A 1026 -10.82 -20.52 15.34
CA GLU A 1026 -10.45 -19.57 16.40
C GLU A 1026 -8.96 -19.62 16.67
N TYR A 1027 -8.40 -20.83 16.76
CA TYR A 1027 -6.98 -21.04 16.96
C TYR A 1027 -6.14 -20.45 15.83
N VAL A 1028 -6.44 -20.79 14.57
CA VAL A 1028 -5.65 -20.32 13.43
C VAL A 1028 -5.70 -18.80 13.30
N LYS A 1029 -6.88 -18.19 13.49
CA LYS A 1029 -7.03 -16.72 13.52
C LYS A 1029 -6.23 -16.08 14.65
N SER A 1030 -6.36 -16.60 15.86
CA SER A 1030 -5.67 -16.06 17.04
C SER A 1030 -4.15 -16.23 16.96
N ALA A 1031 -3.68 -17.42 16.54
CA ALA A 1031 -2.27 -17.74 16.44
C ALA A 1031 -1.55 -16.93 15.36
N MET A 1032 -2.19 -16.73 14.19
CA MET A 1032 -1.65 -15.88 13.13
C MET A 1032 -1.72 -14.39 13.48
N ALA A 1033 -2.77 -13.93 14.16
CA ALA A 1033 -2.86 -12.54 14.62
C ALA A 1033 -1.83 -12.20 15.70
N GLY A 1034 -1.45 -13.18 16.52
CA GLY A 1034 -0.42 -13.06 17.55
C GLY A 1034 1.02 -13.26 17.05
N ASP A 1035 1.23 -13.60 15.78
CA ASP A 1035 2.57 -13.68 15.19
C ASP A 1035 3.01 -12.32 14.65
N GLU A 1036 3.93 -11.67 15.35
CA GLU A 1036 4.41 -10.35 14.97
C GLU A 1036 5.16 -10.31 13.64
N SER A 1037 5.72 -11.44 13.18
CA SER A 1037 6.40 -11.51 11.89
C SER A 1037 5.45 -11.35 10.70
N LEU A 1038 4.16 -11.65 10.92
CA LEU A 1038 3.09 -11.35 9.97
C LEU A 1038 2.76 -9.85 9.93
N ASN A 1039 2.88 -9.12 11.06
CA ASN A 1039 2.53 -7.69 11.20
C ASN A 1039 1.18 -7.32 10.53
N GLY A 1040 0.17 -8.19 10.69
CA GLY A 1040 -1.16 -8.01 10.10
C GLY A 1040 -1.23 -8.14 8.58
N ARG A 1041 -0.20 -8.65 7.89
CA ARG A 1041 -0.16 -8.77 6.42
C ARG A 1041 -1.04 -9.88 5.85
N GLN A 1042 -1.45 -10.85 6.68
CA GLN A 1042 -2.32 -11.97 6.29
C GLN A 1042 -3.23 -12.36 7.45
N THR A 1043 -4.53 -12.44 7.19
CA THR A 1043 -5.55 -12.81 8.17
C THR A 1043 -6.45 -13.93 7.61
N PRO A 1044 -6.47 -15.11 8.24
CA PRO A 1044 -7.25 -16.24 7.74
C PRO A 1044 -8.75 -16.01 7.90
N GLN A 1045 -9.55 -16.57 6.99
CA GLN A 1045 -11.00 -16.48 7.00
C GLN A 1045 -11.61 -17.87 7.14
N CYS A 1046 -12.80 -17.93 7.75
CA CYS A 1046 -13.56 -19.17 7.86
C CYS A 1046 -15.02 -18.90 7.57
N SER A 1047 -15.72 -19.89 7.01
CA SER A 1047 -17.16 -19.83 6.76
C SER A 1047 -17.86 -21.14 7.13
N ASN A 1048 -19.14 -21.02 7.47
CA ASN A 1048 -20.08 -22.13 7.67
C ASN A 1048 -19.68 -23.12 8.79
N GLN A 1049 -19.03 -22.64 9.85
CA GLN A 1049 -18.65 -23.47 10.99
C GLN A 1049 -19.89 -23.91 11.78
N THR A 1050 -19.89 -25.15 12.24
CA THR A 1050 -21.05 -25.81 12.87
C THR A 1050 -20.77 -26.33 14.27
N GLY A 1051 -19.51 -26.30 14.73
CA GLY A 1051 -19.06 -26.98 15.95
C GLY A 1051 -18.83 -28.48 15.73
N ALA A 1052 -18.74 -28.94 14.49
CA ALA A 1052 -18.52 -30.35 14.19
C ALA A 1052 -17.10 -30.78 14.57
N VAL A 1053 -16.98 -31.92 15.26
CA VAL A 1053 -15.69 -32.54 15.56
C VAL A 1053 -15.01 -32.94 14.27
N LEU A 1054 -13.81 -32.38 14.02
CA LEU A 1054 -12.97 -32.69 12.87
C LEU A 1054 -12.06 -33.89 13.17
N GLY A 1055 -11.44 -33.91 14.33
CA GLY A 1055 -10.51 -34.97 14.70
C GLY A 1055 -10.30 -35.06 16.20
N ARG A 1056 -9.66 -36.13 16.66
CA ARG A 1056 -9.28 -36.32 18.06
C ARG A 1056 -7.79 -36.57 18.14
N TYR A 1057 -7.15 -35.97 19.14
CA TYR A 1057 -5.72 -36.15 19.42
C TYR A 1057 -5.63 -36.53 20.90
N ARG A 1058 -5.33 -37.79 21.24
CA ARG A 1058 -4.98 -38.10 22.63
C ARG A 1058 -3.48 -37.87 22.81
N GLN A 1059 -3.11 -37.22 23.91
CA GLN A 1059 -1.76 -37.26 24.47
C GLN A 1059 -1.45 -38.65 25.03
#